data_AF-A0AAJ7RZ73-F1
#
_entry.id   AF-A0AAJ7RZ73-F1
#
_cell.length_a   1.000
_cell.length_b   1.000
_cell.length_c   1.000
_cell.angle_alpha   90.00
_cell.angle_beta   90.00
_cell.angle_gamma   90.00
#
_symmetry.space_group_name_H-M   'P 1'
#
loop_
_entity.id
_entity.type
_entity.pdbx_description
1 polymer ?
#
loop_
_entity_poly.entity_id
_entity_poly.type
_entity_poly.pdbx_seq_one_letter_code
_entity_poly.pdbx_strand_id
1 'polypeptide(L)'
;MESSERGRDAFPSKRSSRSRSSVKGSPEGGRRPTKKRRSAIDKASKASKRPRIDVSTNDKEFKFAKSVAGREDSPRFKNFFHYLTHGEGRECLEVLERGGVNLANMSNILGKAGASASVAFKGLYDVWFDKQGNRTRYLKTPEENGIKLSSMSSILGKAGANASEAFKKLYDVWFDNYGNKTKYLKALEDNGINLASVSSILHGTGINSARDFIQLYNIFFDEQGNKGQYLITLEENGMGIANISGILSGARSNAPKVFKDLYNLWFDAEGNKTQYLETLKEEGINLANISSILSKAGVNAPKAFKDLYDLCFDATGNKTLYLKTLEENGIGIANISGILSGTGANAPRAFKDLYDLWFDKQGNQTRYLKTLEKEGIKLSNISGIVSGAGANAPRAFKHLYDLWFDEQGSKTRYLKCLEKEGISLSNISSILHGVGTNAPKAFIELYDTFFDHHGNKTQCLKNLEKNGVNLSNVSCILNGAGANATKTLKNVCELWFDAKGNETQCLKMLRKEGINLVNISSILSRAGANAPKAFKDLYNLWFDSTGNKTKYLKTLEENGMGIANISGILSGAGANAKEAFKDLYNLWFDANGCKTRYLTTLENEGINLARLSSILHGAGASVAKAFKELYDFWFDAEGNKKQQLKHFIEKRNGGKCFTLYNLSGILSKAGAKAKHAFKKLHNICFNDEGERTELLDDFYKARFTPSNLSSLLCATGSRASHVLKRLHNVCFDEKREITRLLGDFYKAGFKPGNLCSMLSGAPHNLEELHDFCFVAETSVYLNHLLSGKAGFKPSSLCKMLHGAGANIFSAIIDFHDVCFDEGGNKTQLLSDFHNAGFTPSDLSKILSMAGSNAAYILKNFYEVCFNKGNLRHFLAQDKYFTPNDLARILYGVGINVCPIFEKLHRLCFDKDGRKTKYLKNLIKNDQHKISDILHEQVKKASSTSSEFQE
;
A
#
# COMPACT_ATOMS: atom_id res chain seq x y z
N MET A 1 -28.20 -17.38 -68.46
CA MET A 1 -29.33 -16.56 -67.99
C MET A 1 -28.74 -15.43 -67.16
N GLU A 2 -27.88 -14.61 -67.79
CA GLU A 2 -28.22 -13.35 -68.50
C GLU A 2 -28.67 -12.27 -67.49
N SER A 3 -28.00 -11.13 -67.31
CA SER A 3 -27.07 -10.44 -68.22
C SER A 3 -26.15 -9.45 -67.48
N SER A 4 -24.89 -9.48 -67.93
CA SER A 4 -23.83 -8.43 -67.95
C SER A 4 -24.40 -7.05 -68.35
N GLU A 5 -23.86 -5.88 -67.98
CA GLU A 5 -22.61 -5.36 -68.54
C GLU A 5 -22.17 -3.99 -67.95
N ARG A 6 -20.91 -3.65 -68.24
CA ARG A 6 -20.08 -2.50 -67.83
C ARG A 6 -20.39 -1.20 -68.61
N GLY A 7 -19.95 -0.06 -68.06
CA GLY A 7 -19.59 1.17 -68.81
C GLY A 7 -19.43 2.37 -67.86
N ARG A 8 -18.22 2.77 -67.45
CA ARG A 8 -17.23 3.70 -68.07
C ARG A 8 -17.71 5.14 -68.35
N ASP A 9 -16.98 6.06 -67.72
CA ASP A 9 -16.55 7.41 -68.11
C ASP A 9 -17.57 8.51 -68.45
N ALA A 10 -17.52 9.62 -67.70
CA ALA A 10 -17.07 10.94 -68.20
C ALA A 10 -17.41 12.09 -67.22
N PHE A 11 -16.39 12.83 -66.78
CA PHE A 11 -16.50 14.25 -66.44
C PHE A 11 -16.64 15.07 -67.75
N PRO A 12 -17.33 16.23 -67.76
CA PRO A 12 -16.57 17.47 -67.57
C PRO A 12 -17.32 18.68 -66.95
N SER A 13 -16.50 19.47 -66.23
CA SER A 13 -16.32 20.93 -66.31
C SER A 13 -17.46 21.97 -66.15
N LYS A 14 -17.18 22.88 -65.21
CA LYS A 14 -17.09 24.35 -65.34
C LYS A 14 -18.36 25.22 -65.52
N ARG A 15 -18.51 26.06 -64.48
CA ARG A 15 -18.60 27.55 -64.48
C ARG A 15 -19.90 28.25 -64.92
N SER A 16 -20.35 29.12 -64.00
CA SER A 16 -20.71 30.55 -64.22
C SER A 16 -22.02 30.78 -65.00
N SER A 17 -22.96 31.67 -64.63
CA SER A 17 -22.87 33.00 -64.01
C SER A 17 -24.30 33.51 -63.75
N ARG A 18 -24.43 34.42 -62.76
CA ARG A 18 -25.26 35.66 -62.69
C ARG A 18 -26.66 35.66 -63.37
N SER A 19 -27.75 36.15 -62.77
CA SER A 19 -27.94 37.55 -62.33
C SER A 19 -29.34 37.80 -61.76
N ARG A 20 -29.42 38.68 -60.74
CA ARG A 20 -30.41 39.76 -60.49
C ARG A 20 -31.93 39.47 -60.48
N SER A 21 -32.57 39.80 -59.36
CA SER A 21 -33.48 40.98 -59.27
C SER A 21 -33.81 41.35 -57.81
N SER A 22 -34.17 42.61 -57.63
CA SER A 22 -34.40 43.40 -56.41
C SER A 22 -35.88 43.53 -56.07
N VAL A 23 -36.24 43.81 -54.80
CA VAL A 23 -36.98 45.02 -54.34
C VAL A 23 -37.40 44.95 -52.84
N LYS A 24 -37.29 46.13 -52.23
CA LYS A 24 -37.62 46.73 -50.91
C LYS A 24 -38.71 46.13 -49.99
N GLY A 25 -38.49 46.33 -48.67
CA GLY A 25 -39.52 46.54 -47.64
C GLY A 25 -39.07 46.19 -46.21
N SER A 26 -38.80 47.18 -45.36
CA SER A 26 -38.69 47.10 -43.88
C SER A 26 -39.82 47.96 -43.27
N PRO A 27 -40.21 47.90 -41.97
CA PRO A 27 -39.47 47.49 -40.75
C PRO A 27 -40.26 46.44 -39.90
N GLU A 28 -39.96 45.98 -38.68
CA GLU A 28 -39.25 46.49 -37.51
C GLU A 28 -39.02 45.29 -36.54
N GLY A 29 -37.85 45.11 -35.94
CA GLY A 29 -37.76 45.09 -34.46
C GLY A 29 -37.22 43.79 -33.85
N GLY A 30 -35.91 43.72 -33.58
CA GLY A 30 -35.31 42.63 -32.81
C GLY A 30 -33.83 42.86 -32.47
N ARG A 31 -33.55 43.33 -31.23
CA ARG A 31 -32.20 43.57 -30.72
C ARG A 31 -31.53 42.27 -30.25
N ARG A 32 -30.36 41.93 -30.82
CA ARG A 32 -29.31 41.06 -30.24
C ARG A 32 -27.97 41.81 -30.23
N PRO A 33 -27.12 41.66 -29.18
CA PRO A 33 -25.85 42.36 -29.09
C PRO A 33 -24.74 41.61 -29.85
N THR A 34 -23.89 42.40 -30.51
CA THR A 34 -22.83 42.00 -31.43
C THR A 34 -21.53 41.62 -30.70
N LYS A 35 -20.97 40.46 -31.10
CA LYS A 35 -19.52 40.20 -31.04
C LYS A 35 -18.87 40.82 -32.27
N LYS A 36 -17.74 41.51 -32.12
CA LYS A 36 -16.78 41.71 -33.23
C LYS A 36 -15.35 41.75 -32.73
N ARG A 37 -14.57 40.74 -33.17
CA ARG A 37 -13.12 40.79 -33.36
C ARG A 37 -12.81 41.65 -34.59
N ARG A 38 -11.66 42.34 -34.59
CA ARG A 38 -10.72 42.38 -35.74
C ARG A 38 -9.36 43.01 -35.35
N SER A 39 -8.31 42.31 -35.80
CA SER A 39 -6.92 42.72 -36.07
C SER A 39 -6.86 43.75 -37.23
N ALA A 40 -5.79 44.48 -37.62
CA ALA A 40 -4.36 44.53 -37.32
C ALA A 40 -3.75 45.80 -38.00
N ILE A 41 -2.61 46.34 -37.47
CA ILE A 41 -1.41 46.91 -38.16
C ILE A 41 -1.61 48.21 -39.01
N ASP A 42 -0.86 49.33 -38.94
CA ASP A 42 0.59 49.55 -38.73
C ASP A 42 1.00 51.01 -38.35
N LYS A 43 2.25 51.12 -37.85
CA LYS A 43 3.24 52.24 -37.89
C LYS A 43 3.11 53.55 -37.06
N ALA A 44 4.06 53.61 -36.10
CA ALA A 44 5.00 54.70 -35.79
C ALA A 44 4.48 56.05 -35.23
N SER A 45 4.64 56.23 -33.92
CA SER A 45 5.18 57.50 -33.40
C SER A 45 6.02 57.27 -32.14
N LYS A 46 7.09 58.04 -32.04
CA LYS A 46 8.23 57.91 -31.13
C LYS A 46 7.85 58.20 -29.67
N ALA A 47 8.44 57.37 -28.82
CA ALA A 47 8.74 57.54 -27.40
C ALA A 47 8.56 58.94 -26.78
N SER A 48 7.66 59.02 -25.80
CA SER A 48 7.86 59.80 -24.57
C SER A 48 7.86 58.80 -23.40
N LYS A 49 9.05 58.42 -22.94
CA LYS A 49 9.23 57.67 -21.70
C LYS A 49 8.89 58.63 -20.54
N ARG A 50 7.68 58.53 -19.99
CA ARG A 50 7.44 58.96 -18.61
C ARG A 50 8.08 57.96 -17.65
N PRO A 51 8.63 58.39 -16.50
CA PRO A 51 9.45 57.53 -15.65
C PRO A 51 8.64 56.35 -15.14
N ARG A 52 9.10 55.12 -15.44
CA ARG A 52 8.71 53.94 -14.67
C ARG A 52 9.34 54.10 -13.29
N ILE A 53 8.51 54.18 -12.27
CA ILE A 53 8.91 54.03 -10.87
C ILE A 53 9.56 52.65 -10.74
N ASP A 54 10.73 52.61 -10.10
CA ASP A 54 11.54 51.41 -9.92
C ASP A 54 10.80 50.39 -9.03
N VAL A 55 10.57 49.17 -9.54
CA VAL A 55 9.76 48.11 -8.89
C VAL A 55 10.67 46.95 -8.52
N SER A 56 11.44 47.08 -7.44
CA SER A 56 12.15 45.93 -6.86
C SER A 56 11.93 45.73 -5.36
N THR A 57 11.32 46.69 -4.66
CA THR A 57 10.92 46.60 -3.23
C THR A 57 9.40 46.66 -2.97
N ASN A 58 8.57 46.97 -3.99
CA ASN A 58 7.15 47.29 -3.82
C ASN A 58 6.15 46.14 -4.11
N ASP A 59 6.58 44.91 -4.35
CA ASP A 59 5.69 43.86 -4.90
C ASP A 59 4.60 43.39 -3.91
N LYS A 60 4.84 43.44 -2.60
CA LYS A 60 3.87 43.01 -1.57
C LYS A 60 2.81 44.08 -1.29
N GLU A 61 3.23 45.30 -1.03
CA GLU A 61 2.38 46.47 -0.75
C GLU A 61 1.52 46.79 -1.97
N PHE A 62 2.09 46.65 -3.17
CA PHE A 62 1.37 46.84 -4.41
C PHE A 62 0.27 45.78 -4.60
N LYS A 63 0.59 44.50 -4.38
CA LYS A 63 -0.42 43.42 -4.43
C LYS A 63 -1.50 43.61 -3.37
N PHE A 64 -1.10 44.03 -2.16
CA PHE A 64 -2.02 44.33 -1.07
C PHE A 64 -2.94 45.51 -1.42
N ALA A 65 -2.39 46.65 -1.86
CA ALA A 65 -3.16 47.80 -2.32
C ALA A 65 -4.15 47.43 -3.43
N LYS A 66 -3.72 46.57 -4.37
CA LYS A 66 -4.54 46.12 -5.50
C LYS A 66 -5.73 45.28 -5.03
N SER A 67 -5.52 44.44 -4.03
CA SER A 67 -6.58 43.60 -3.45
C SER A 67 -7.64 44.40 -2.67
N VAL A 68 -7.23 45.48 -1.99
CA VAL A 68 -8.10 46.29 -1.10
C VAL A 68 -8.78 47.45 -1.85
N ALA A 69 -8.01 48.24 -2.60
CA ALA A 69 -8.47 49.44 -3.29
C ALA A 69 -8.88 49.20 -4.75
N GLY A 70 -8.49 48.08 -5.37
CA GLY A 70 -8.90 47.67 -6.71
C GLY A 70 -7.87 47.99 -7.80
N ARG A 71 -8.34 48.46 -8.97
CA ARG A 71 -7.49 48.60 -10.17
C ARG A 71 -6.38 49.65 -9.99
N GLU A 72 -5.19 49.33 -10.47
CA GLU A 72 -3.95 50.11 -10.33
C GLU A 72 -4.04 51.54 -10.90
N ASP A 73 -4.75 51.70 -12.00
CA ASP A 73 -4.94 52.97 -12.69
C ASP A 73 -5.90 53.92 -11.95
N SER A 74 -6.64 53.42 -10.96
CA SER A 74 -7.66 54.20 -10.26
C SER A 74 -7.07 55.17 -9.21
N PRO A 75 -7.65 56.38 -9.04
CA PRO A 75 -7.21 57.34 -8.02
C PRO A 75 -7.20 56.75 -6.60
N ARG A 76 -8.22 55.94 -6.27
CA ARG A 76 -8.30 55.23 -4.97
C ARG A 76 -7.13 54.26 -4.72
N PHE A 77 -6.66 53.56 -5.75
CA PHE A 77 -5.49 52.68 -5.62
C PHE A 77 -4.24 53.51 -5.38
N LYS A 78 -4.03 54.56 -6.19
CA LYS A 78 -2.85 55.43 -6.06
C LYS A 78 -2.79 56.09 -4.68
N ASN A 79 -3.92 56.58 -4.17
CA ASN A 79 -4.01 57.20 -2.86
C ASN A 79 -3.74 56.19 -1.73
N PHE A 80 -4.31 54.99 -1.82
CA PHE A 80 -4.07 53.95 -0.80
C PHE A 80 -2.65 53.39 -0.87
N PHE A 81 -2.10 53.17 -2.06
CA PHE A 81 -0.72 52.72 -2.24
C PHE A 81 0.29 53.77 -1.75
N HIS A 82 0.02 55.05 -2.02
CA HIS A 82 0.81 56.16 -1.46
C HIS A 82 0.75 56.15 0.08
N TYR A 83 -0.44 55.98 0.66
CA TYR A 83 -0.63 55.85 2.11
C TYR A 83 0.12 54.64 2.72
N LEU A 84 0.19 53.50 2.02
CA LEU A 84 0.93 52.33 2.48
C LEU A 84 2.46 52.50 2.37
N THR A 85 2.93 53.35 1.46
CA THR A 85 4.37 53.57 1.22
C THR A 85 4.95 54.77 1.96
N HIS A 86 4.09 55.63 2.53
CA HIS A 86 4.48 56.88 3.20
C HIS A 86 3.64 57.14 4.45
N GLY A 87 4.25 57.78 5.46
CA GLY A 87 3.56 58.22 6.68
C GLY A 87 3.00 57.06 7.51
N GLU A 88 1.86 57.30 8.17
CA GLU A 88 1.23 56.40 9.15
C GLU A 88 0.90 55.00 8.59
N GLY A 89 0.50 54.89 7.32
CA GLY A 89 0.16 53.60 6.73
C GLY A 89 1.35 52.67 6.58
N ARG A 90 2.56 53.22 6.37
CA ARG A 90 3.81 52.46 6.34
C ARG A 90 4.19 51.95 7.73
N GLU A 91 4.08 52.79 8.75
CA GLU A 91 4.35 52.41 10.15
C GLU A 91 3.43 51.26 10.59
N CYS A 92 2.14 51.33 10.22
CA CYS A 92 1.18 50.24 10.48
C CYS A 92 1.59 48.92 9.78
N LEU A 93 2.07 48.97 8.54
CA LEU A 93 2.55 47.78 7.82
C LEU A 93 3.78 47.16 8.49
N GLU A 94 4.76 47.97 8.91
CA GLU A 94 5.96 47.49 9.59
C GLU A 94 5.63 46.77 10.92
N VAL A 95 4.61 47.25 11.64
CA VAL A 95 4.09 46.57 12.84
C VAL A 95 3.39 45.25 12.48
N LEU A 96 2.60 45.20 11.40
CA LEU A 96 1.96 43.96 10.94
C LEU A 96 2.99 42.88 10.59
N GLU A 97 4.07 43.26 9.90
CA GLU A 97 5.14 42.34 9.52
C GLU A 97 5.93 41.83 10.74
N ARG A 98 6.31 42.74 11.65
CA ARG A 98 6.99 42.39 12.91
C ARG A 98 6.11 41.51 13.80
N GLY A 99 4.81 41.80 13.81
CA GLY A 99 3.79 41.04 14.52
C GLY A 99 3.44 39.70 13.84
N GLY A 100 4.08 39.34 12.74
CA GLY A 100 3.85 38.07 12.03
C GLY A 100 2.45 37.93 11.42
N VAL A 101 1.73 39.03 11.21
CA VAL A 101 0.38 39.01 10.65
C VAL A 101 0.46 38.88 9.13
N ASN A 102 -0.15 37.82 8.60
CA ASN A 102 -0.19 37.62 7.16
C ASN A 102 -1.10 38.66 6.48
N LEU A 103 -0.52 39.55 5.67
CA LEU A 103 -1.25 40.58 4.92
C LEU A 103 -2.40 40.02 4.06
N ALA A 104 -2.32 38.77 3.61
CA ALA A 104 -3.40 38.13 2.86
C ALA A 104 -4.69 38.01 3.70
N ASN A 105 -4.59 37.76 5.01
CA ASN A 105 -5.75 37.68 5.90
C ASN A 105 -6.42 39.04 6.05
N MET A 106 -5.63 40.11 6.23
CA MET A 106 -6.16 41.47 6.30
C MET A 106 -6.76 41.90 4.97
N SER A 107 -6.08 41.62 3.86
CA SER A 107 -6.54 41.92 2.49
C SER A 107 -7.89 41.26 2.21
N ASN A 108 -8.07 40.00 2.65
CA ASN A 108 -9.32 39.29 2.47
C ASN A 108 -10.48 39.97 3.21
N ILE A 109 -10.27 40.43 4.46
CA ILE A 109 -11.28 41.16 5.24
C ILE A 109 -11.59 42.52 4.60
N LEU A 110 -10.55 43.29 4.28
CA LEU A 110 -10.62 44.62 3.66
C LEU A 110 -11.02 44.58 2.18
N GLY A 111 -11.16 43.40 1.58
CA GLY A 111 -11.46 43.24 0.18
C GLY A 111 -12.68 44.07 -0.24
N LYS A 112 -12.54 44.85 -1.32
CA LYS A 112 -13.54 45.82 -1.81
C LYS A 112 -13.75 47.07 -0.95
N ALA A 113 -12.87 47.42 -0.02
CA ALA A 113 -12.94 48.71 0.69
C ALA A 113 -12.89 49.92 -0.27
N GLY A 114 -12.22 49.79 -1.42
CA GLY A 114 -12.31 50.75 -2.51
C GLY A 114 -11.83 52.15 -2.11
N ALA A 115 -12.72 53.14 -2.17
CA ALA A 115 -12.39 54.53 -1.81
C ALA A 115 -12.09 54.68 -0.30
N SER A 116 -12.63 53.80 0.55
CA SER A 116 -12.43 53.81 2.00
C SER A 116 -11.23 52.98 2.44
N ALA A 117 -10.34 52.58 1.53
CA ALA A 117 -9.25 51.64 1.81
C ALA A 117 -8.34 52.10 2.97
N SER A 118 -7.89 53.36 2.98
CA SER A 118 -7.02 53.88 4.06
C SER A 118 -7.73 53.86 5.41
N VAL A 119 -8.99 54.32 5.45
CA VAL A 119 -9.81 54.37 6.68
C VAL A 119 -10.09 52.96 7.21
N ALA A 120 -10.47 52.03 6.32
CA ALA A 120 -10.76 50.65 6.69
C ALA A 120 -9.52 49.90 7.18
N PHE A 121 -8.38 50.11 6.50
CA PHE A 121 -7.09 49.54 6.91
C PHE A 121 -6.68 50.05 8.29
N LYS A 122 -6.70 51.38 8.49
CA LYS A 122 -6.36 51.99 9.77
C LYS A 122 -7.30 51.53 10.88
N GLY A 123 -8.62 51.55 10.62
CA GLY A 123 -9.61 51.11 11.57
C GLY A 123 -9.45 49.64 11.97
N LEU A 124 -9.13 48.74 11.04
CA LEU A 124 -8.86 47.33 11.38
C LEU A 124 -7.52 47.17 12.11
N TYR A 125 -6.50 47.93 11.71
CA TYR A 125 -5.21 47.98 12.43
C TYR A 125 -5.42 48.38 13.89
N ASP A 126 -6.19 49.43 14.17
CA ASP A 126 -6.45 49.90 15.54
C ASP A 126 -7.32 48.92 16.36
N VAL A 127 -8.02 47.99 15.70
CA VAL A 127 -8.65 46.86 16.40
C VAL A 127 -7.60 45.82 16.80
N TRP A 128 -6.61 45.58 15.97
CA TRP A 128 -5.61 44.53 16.15
C TRP A 128 -4.43 44.95 17.01
N PHE A 129 -4.04 46.22 16.97
CA PHE A 129 -2.88 46.78 17.65
C PHE A 129 -3.25 48.04 18.42
N ASP A 130 -2.63 48.23 19.58
CA ASP A 130 -2.72 49.48 20.33
C ASP A 130 -1.78 50.56 19.76
N LYS A 131 -1.78 51.76 20.36
CA LYS A 131 -0.92 52.88 19.93
C LYS A 131 0.59 52.59 20.04
N GLN A 132 0.99 51.58 20.81
CA GLN A 132 2.38 51.18 21.00
C GLN A 132 2.78 50.05 20.03
N GLY A 133 1.84 49.56 19.22
CA GLY A 133 2.04 48.44 18.31
C GLY A 133 1.95 47.08 18.99
N ASN A 134 1.42 46.99 20.20
CA ASN A 134 1.17 45.71 20.88
C ASN A 134 -0.18 45.13 20.42
N ARG A 135 -0.25 43.80 20.34
CA ARG A 135 -1.51 43.11 20.00
C ARG A 135 -2.58 43.38 21.06
N THR A 136 -3.76 43.78 20.62
CA THR A 136 -4.91 43.93 21.52
C THR A 136 -5.52 42.56 21.87
N ARG A 137 -6.49 42.55 22.78
CA ARG A 137 -7.31 41.36 23.10
C ARG A 137 -7.95 40.71 21.86
N TYR A 138 -8.28 41.51 20.84
CA TYR A 138 -8.95 41.04 19.63
C TYR A 138 -8.10 40.10 18.77
N LEU A 139 -6.78 40.13 18.91
CA LEU A 139 -5.86 39.15 18.30
C LEU A 139 -5.30 38.16 19.32
N LYS A 140 -4.97 38.61 20.54
CA LYS A 140 -4.35 37.78 21.56
C LYS A 140 -5.27 36.63 22.00
N THR A 141 -6.53 36.93 22.31
CA THR A 141 -7.48 35.94 22.85
C THR A 141 -7.79 34.80 21.86
N PRO A 142 -8.09 35.04 20.56
CA PRO A 142 -8.28 33.95 19.61
C PRO A 142 -7.05 33.06 19.44
N GLU A 143 -5.84 33.63 19.41
CA GLU A 143 -4.58 32.89 19.26
C GLU A 143 -4.29 31.99 20.46
N GLU A 144 -4.48 32.49 21.69
CA GLU A 144 -4.34 31.72 22.93
C GLU A 144 -5.33 30.56 23.01
N ASN A 145 -6.51 30.72 22.40
CA ASN A 145 -7.52 29.67 22.26
C ASN A 145 -7.33 28.77 21.03
N GLY A 146 -6.19 28.88 20.32
CA GLY A 146 -5.87 28.05 19.16
C GLY A 146 -6.67 28.36 17.89
N ILE A 147 -7.42 29.48 17.87
CA ILE A 147 -8.18 29.92 16.70
C ILE A 147 -7.27 30.63 15.71
N LYS A 148 -7.20 30.10 14.49
CA LYS A 148 -6.41 30.70 13.41
C LYS A 148 -7.08 31.96 12.88
N LEU A 149 -6.34 33.07 12.78
CA LEU A 149 -6.81 34.32 12.16
C LEU A 149 -7.33 34.12 10.73
N SER A 150 -6.82 33.12 9.99
CA SER A 150 -7.32 32.73 8.68
C SER A 150 -8.80 32.29 8.69
N SER A 151 -9.26 31.66 9.77
CA SER A 151 -10.67 31.24 9.92
C SER A 151 -11.58 32.45 10.11
N MET A 152 -11.20 33.39 11.00
CA MET A 152 -11.90 34.68 11.16
C MET A 152 -11.93 35.46 9.85
N SER A 153 -10.75 35.59 9.22
CA SER A 153 -10.62 36.29 7.95
C SER A 153 -11.49 35.66 6.87
N SER A 154 -11.56 34.33 6.80
CA SER A 154 -12.44 33.63 5.84
C SER A 154 -13.89 34.05 5.98
N ILE A 155 -14.43 34.09 7.21
CA ILE A 155 -15.81 34.51 7.48
C ILE A 155 -15.99 36.00 7.13
N LEU A 156 -15.11 36.84 7.66
CA LEU A 156 -15.12 38.30 7.51
C LEU A 156 -14.74 38.78 6.09
N GLY A 157 -14.45 37.87 5.17
CA GLY A 157 -14.02 38.20 3.82
C GLY A 157 -14.96 39.18 3.14
N LYS A 158 -14.41 40.23 2.53
CA LYS A 158 -15.15 41.32 1.87
C LYS A 158 -16.01 42.18 2.79
N ALA A 159 -15.70 42.25 4.09
CA ALA A 159 -16.29 43.25 4.99
C ALA A 159 -15.95 44.70 4.53
N GLY A 160 -14.80 44.89 3.87
CA GLY A 160 -14.44 46.13 3.20
C GLY A 160 -14.37 47.30 4.17
N ALA A 161 -15.14 48.36 3.89
CA ALA A 161 -15.19 49.57 4.73
C ALA A 161 -15.62 49.29 6.19
N ASN A 162 -16.40 48.23 6.42
CA ASN A 162 -16.93 47.90 7.75
C ASN A 162 -16.11 46.81 8.45
N ALA A 163 -14.85 46.61 8.04
CA ALA A 163 -13.99 45.54 8.54
C ALA A 163 -13.80 45.56 10.07
N SER A 164 -13.54 46.73 10.65
CA SER A 164 -13.31 46.88 12.09
C SER A 164 -14.57 46.54 12.90
N GLU A 165 -15.73 47.02 12.47
CA GLU A 165 -17.02 46.74 13.08
C GLU A 165 -17.38 45.25 12.96
N ALA A 166 -17.25 44.66 11.77
CA ALA A 166 -17.52 43.25 11.53
C ALA A 166 -16.62 42.36 12.40
N PHE A 167 -15.34 42.70 12.53
CA PHE A 167 -14.38 41.97 13.34
C PHE A 167 -14.78 41.98 14.82
N LYS A 168 -15.08 43.16 15.37
CA LYS A 168 -15.54 43.29 16.76
C LYS A 168 -16.81 42.50 17.01
N LYS A 169 -17.83 42.65 16.16
CA LYS A 169 -19.09 41.90 16.29
C LYS A 169 -18.88 40.40 16.26
N LEU A 170 -18.04 39.87 15.37
CA LEU A 170 -17.75 38.43 15.33
C LEU A 170 -16.95 37.99 16.57
N TYR A 171 -16.00 38.80 17.03
CA TYR A 171 -15.27 38.55 18.27
C TYR A 171 -16.23 38.48 19.45
N ASP A 172 -17.17 39.42 19.59
CA ASP A 172 -18.11 39.47 20.71
C ASP A 172 -19.11 38.30 20.68
N VAL A 173 -19.33 37.68 19.52
CA VAL A 173 -20.06 36.40 19.42
C VAL A 173 -19.23 35.24 19.92
N TRP A 174 -17.91 35.27 19.78
CA TRP A 174 -17.01 34.17 20.14
C TRP A 174 -16.48 34.25 21.56
N PHE A 175 -16.24 35.47 22.04
CA PHE A 175 -15.62 35.75 23.32
C PHE A 175 -16.41 36.81 24.09
N ASP A 176 -16.48 36.66 25.41
CA ASP A 176 -17.02 37.69 26.29
C ASP A 176 -16.02 38.83 26.53
N ASN A 177 -16.41 39.81 27.34
CA ASN A 177 -15.57 40.97 27.68
C ASN A 177 -14.29 40.61 28.45
N TYR A 178 -14.23 39.42 29.07
CA TYR A 178 -13.08 38.90 29.81
C TYR A 178 -12.20 37.99 28.93
N GLY A 179 -12.62 37.70 27.69
CA GLY A 179 -11.92 36.81 26.77
C GLY A 179 -12.26 35.33 26.95
N ASN A 180 -13.30 34.98 27.72
CA ASN A 180 -13.78 33.61 27.82
C ASN A 180 -14.61 33.27 26.59
N LYS A 181 -14.54 32.01 26.12
CA LYS A 181 -15.40 31.52 25.04
C LYS A 181 -16.86 31.65 25.44
N THR A 182 -17.68 32.24 24.57
CA THR A 182 -19.14 32.30 24.77
C THR A 182 -19.74 30.90 24.60
N LYS A 183 -21.05 30.78 24.91
CA LYS A 183 -21.82 29.55 24.64
C LYS A 183 -21.69 29.05 23.20
N TYR A 184 -21.52 29.96 22.25
CA TYR A 184 -21.45 29.66 20.83
C TYR A 184 -20.21 28.84 20.44
N LEU A 185 -19.02 29.27 20.88
CA LEU A 185 -17.79 28.51 20.62
C LEU A 185 -17.71 27.26 21.49
N LYS A 186 -18.13 27.35 22.75
CA LYS A 186 -18.08 26.23 23.69
C LYS A 186 -18.90 25.04 23.18
N ALA A 187 -20.13 25.28 22.71
CA ALA A 187 -20.96 24.21 22.17
C ALA A 187 -20.39 23.58 20.88
N LEU A 188 -19.70 24.34 20.02
CA LEU A 188 -18.99 23.75 18.87
C LEU A 188 -17.89 22.79 19.32
N GLU A 189 -17.09 23.18 20.33
CA GLU A 189 -16.00 22.36 20.86
C GLU A 189 -16.50 21.11 21.59
N ASP A 190 -17.48 21.28 22.48
CA ASP A 190 -18.07 20.20 23.28
C ASP A 190 -18.71 19.13 22.37
N ASN A 191 -19.19 19.53 21.18
CA ASN A 191 -19.78 18.63 20.18
C ASN A 191 -18.80 18.22 19.06
N GLY A 192 -17.51 18.55 19.18
CA GLY A 192 -16.47 18.15 18.21
C GLY A 192 -16.61 18.79 16.82
N ILE A 193 -17.36 19.89 16.68
CA ILE A 193 -17.53 20.61 15.41
C ILE A 193 -16.34 21.54 15.18
N ASN A 194 -15.60 21.30 14.09
CA ASN A 194 -14.47 22.13 13.73
C ASN A 194 -14.91 23.53 13.22
N LEU A 195 -14.41 24.60 13.85
CA LEU A 195 -14.66 25.98 13.45
C LEU A 195 -14.26 26.27 11.98
N ALA A 196 -13.29 25.54 11.43
CA ALA A 196 -12.92 25.64 10.02
C ALA A 196 -14.06 25.20 9.09
N SER A 197 -14.87 24.21 9.48
CA SER A 197 -16.06 23.78 8.73
C SER A 197 -17.11 24.89 8.71
N VAL A 198 -17.37 25.52 9.87
CA VAL A 198 -18.28 26.67 9.95
C VAL A 198 -17.75 27.85 9.13
N SER A 199 -16.44 28.09 9.18
CA SER A 199 -15.75 29.15 8.44
C SER A 199 -15.77 28.95 6.91
N SER A 200 -15.81 27.69 6.46
CA SER A 200 -15.98 27.31 5.05
C SER A 200 -17.41 27.60 4.56
N ILE A 201 -18.42 27.29 5.38
CA ILE A 201 -19.83 27.56 5.08
C ILE A 201 -20.08 29.08 4.99
N LEU A 202 -19.60 29.82 5.98
CA LEU A 202 -19.79 31.28 6.13
C LEU A 202 -18.72 32.11 5.41
N HIS A 203 -17.96 31.50 4.50
CA HIS A 203 -16.87 32.17 3.80
C HIS A 203 -17.34 33.43 3.05
N GLY A 204 -16.83 34.59 3.44
CA GLY A 204 -17.14 35.88 2.82
C GLY A 204 -18.52 36.44 3.15
N THR A 205 -19.03 36.18 4.36
CA THR A 205 -20.23 36.84 4.91
C THR A 205 -19.99 38.31 5.22
N GLY A 206 -18.75 38.70 5.51
CA GLY A 206 -18.34 40.09 5.69
C GLY A 206 -19.01 40.73 6.91
N ILE A 207 -19.72 41.85 6.70
CA ILE A 207 -20.37 42.61 7.78
C ILE A 207 -21.48 41.83 8.51
N ASN A 208 -22.09 40.84 7.85
CA ASN A 208 -23.15 40.02 8.45
C ASN A 208 -22.61 38.79 9.20
N SER A 209 -21.29 38.61 9.26
CA SER A 209 -20.61 37.44 9.85
C SER A 209 -21.16 37.02 11.22
N ALA A 210 -21.25 37.95 12.17
CA ALA A 210 -21.76 37.68 13.52
C ALA A 210 -23.21 37.17 13.50
N ARG A 211 -24.09 37.86 12.76
CA ARG A 211 -25.51 37.50 12.62
C ARG A 211 -25.67 36.13 11.96
N ASP A 212 -24.98 35.90 10.85
CA ASP A 212 -25.11 34.68 10.07
C ASP A 212 -24.48 33.48 10.81
N PHE A 213 -23.45 33.72 11.64
CA PHE A 213 -22.91 32.73 12.58
C PHE A 213 -23.95 32.32 13.61
N ILE A 214 -24.61 33.28 14.27
CA ILE A 214 -25.67 33.00 15.25
C ILE A 214 -26.84 32.25 14.57
N GLN A 215 -27.25 32.66 13.38
CA GLN A 215 -28.34 31.98 12.67
C GLN A 215 -28.00 30.53 12.33
N LEU A 216 -26.76 30.26 11.89
CA LEU A 216 -26.31 28.91 11.63
C LEU A 216 -26.18 28.09 12.92
N TYR A 217 -25.70 28.72 14.00
CA TYR A 217 -25.66 28.12 15.33
C TYR A 217 -27.04 27.69 15.79
N ASN A 218 -28.05 28.56 15.68
CA ASN A 218 -29.42 28.26 16.10
C ASN A 218 -30.10 27.16 15.25
N ILE A 219 -29.51 26.80 14.11
CA ILE A 219 -29.94 25.62 13.34
C ILE A 219 -29.28 24.36 13.90
N PHE A 220 -28.02 24.46 14.31
CA PHE A 220 -27.23 23.33 14.79
C PHE A 220 -27.50 22.97 16.25
N PHE A 221 -27.87 23.94 17.08
CA PHE A 221 -27.96 23.79 18.51
C PHE A 221 -29.24 24.41 19.08
N ASP A 222 -29.67 23.86 20.22
CA ASP A 222 -30.69 24.48 21.06
C ASP A 222 -30.14 25.66 21.88
N GLU A 223 -30.97 26.25 22.73
CA GLU A 223 -30.57 27.40 23.55
C GLU A 223 -29.50 27.07 24.60
N GLN A 224 -29.42 25.80 25.03
CA GLN A 224 -28.46 25.28 26.01
C GLN A 224 -27.12 24.89 25.36
N GLY A 225 -27.08 24.77 24.03
CA GLY A 225 -25.90 24.33 23.27
C GLY A 225 -25.84 22.83 23.02
N ASN A 226 -26.93 22.09 23.27
CA ASN A 226 -27.03 20.69 22.85
C ASN A 226 -27.35 20.63 21.35
N LYS A 227 -26.97 19.54 20.68
CA LYS A 227 -27.28 19.34 19.26
C LYS A 227 -28.79 19.44 19.03
N GLY A 228 -29.19 20.31 18.11
CA GLY A 228 -30.58 20.41 17.67
C GLY A 228 -30.96 19.23 16.78
N GLN A 229 -32.27 19.05 16.56
CA GLN A 229 -32.83 17.93 15.81
C GLN A 229 -32.18 17.76 14.42
N TYR A 230 -31.90 18.86 13.71
CA TYR A 230 -31.27 18.80 12.39
C TYR A 230 -29.93 18.05 12.38
N LEU A 231 -29.07 18.27 13.39
CA LEU A 231 -27.77 17.59 13.45
C LEU A 231 -27.91 16.15 13.92
N ILE A 232 -28.79 15.87 14.87
CA ILE A 232 -29.06 14.51 15.36
C ILE A 232 -29.52 13.63 14.19
N THR A 233 -30.53 14.09 13.44
CA THR A 233 -31.05 13.36 12.27
C THR A 233 -29.98 13.11 11.21
N LEU A 234 -29.09 14.08 10.95
CA LEU A 234 -28.00 13.91 9.99
C LEU A 234 -26.99 12.85 10.46
N GLU A 235 -26.56 12.90 11.72
CA GLU A 235 -25.57 11.96 12.29
C GLU A 235 -26.10 10.53 12.35
N GLU A 236 -27.35 10.33 12.76
CA GLU A 236 -28.03 9.02 12.73
C GLU A 236 -28.09 8.40 11.34
N ASN A 237 -28.07 9.24 10.30
CA ASN A 237 -28.04 8.84 8.90
C ASN A 237 -26.63 8.88 8.28
N GLY A 238 -25.58 8.91 9.11
CA GLY A 238 -24.18 8.81 8.69
C GLY A 238 -23.63 10.08 8.04
N MET A 239 -24.31 11.23 8.19
CA MET A 239 -23.87 12.52 7.67
C MET A 239 -23.29 13.39 8.79
N GLY A 240 -21.99 13.65 8.73
CA GLY A 240 -21.34 14.60 9.64
C GLY A 240 -21.41 16.03 9.13
N ILE A 241 -21.18 16.99 10.03
CA ILE A 241 -21.05 18.41 9.67
C ILE A 241 -19.95 18.66 8.64
N ALA A 242 -18.93 17.80 8.58
CA ALA A 242 -17.88 17.85 7.56
C ALA A 242 -18.46 17.72 6.14
N ASN A 243 -19.37 16.75 5.92
CA ASN A 243 -20.03 16.53 4.62
C ASN A 243 -20.86 17.75 4.22
N ILE A 244 -21.68 18.25 5.14
CA ILE A 244 -22.49 19.45 4.93
C ILE A 244 -21.62 20.67 4.63
N SER A 245 -20.54 20.86 5.39
CA SER A 245 -19.63 21.98 5.20
C SER A 245 -18.90 21.95 3.86
N GLY A 246 -18.68 20.76 3.30
CA GLY A 246 -18.18 20.57 1.95
C GLY A 246 -19.19 21.03 0.91
N ILE A 247 -20.44 20.56 1.01
CA ILE A 247 -21.53 20.92 0.09
C ILE A 247 -21.83 22.43 0.13
N LEU A 248 -22.00 22.98 1.34
CA LEU A 248 -22.37 24.37 1.59
C LEU A 248 -21.18 25.33 1.58
N SER A 249 -19.98 24.86 1.27
CA SER A 249 -18.79 25.73 1.19
C SER A 249 -19.06 26.89 0.23
N GLY A 250 -18.91 28.12 0.74
CA GLY A 250 -19.19 29.33 -0.02
C GLY A 250 -20.68 29.69 -0.17
N ALA A 251 -21.58 29.12 0.64
CA ALA A 251 -22.98 29.56 0.73
C ALA A 251 -23.13 30.97 1.33
N ARG A 252 -22.15 31.40 2.14
CA ARG A 252 -22.07 32.75 2.75
C ARG A 252 -23.31 33.05 3.59
N SER A 253 -23.84 34.27 3.52
CA SER A 253 -25.04 34.70 4.26
C SER A 253 -26.31 33.90 3.92
N ASN A 254 -26.32 33.12 2.83
CA ASN A 254 -27.43 32.24 2.51
C ASN A 254 -27.32 30.87 3.20
N ALA A 255 -26.22 30.58 3.91
CA ALA A 255 -25.98 29.27 4.50
C ALA A 255 -27.14 28.75 5.38
N PRO A 256 -27.75 29.54 6.29
CA PRO A 256 -28.88 29.06 7.08
C PRO A 256 -30.07 28.61 6.22
N LYS A 257 -30.40 29.39 5.18
CA LYS A 257 -31.48 29.08 4.26
C LYS A 257 -31.15 27.83 3.43
N VAL A 258 -29.97 27.80 2.81
CA VAL A 258 -29.55 26.71 1.92
C VAL A 258 -29.40 25.40 2.69
N PHE A 259 -28.97 25.44 3.95
CA PHE A 259 -28.97 24.28 4.84
C PHE A 259 -30.39 23.74 5.00
N LYS A 260 -31.36 24.59 5.37
CA LYS A 260 -32.76 24.17 5.52
C LYS A 260 -33.36 23.66 4.22
N ASP A 261 -33.13 24.36 3.11
CA ASP A 261 -33.62 23.94 1.78
C ASP A 261 -33.07 22.56 1.39
N LEU A 262 -31.79 22.28 1.69
CA LEU A 262 -31.18 20.97 1.43
C LEU A 262 -31.68 19.91 2.42
N TYR A 263 -31.81 20.25 3.70
CA TYR A 263 -32.36 19.36 4.70
C TYR A 263 -33.79 18.95 4.35
N ASN A 264 -34.64 19.89 3.92
CA ASN A 264 -36.03 19.63 3.55
C ASN A 264 -36.17 18.79 2.27
N LEU A 265 -35.13 18.72 1.43
CA LEU A 265 -35.09 17.74 0.34
C LEU A 265 -34.81 16.33 0.84
N TRP A 266 -34.16 16.20 1.99
CA TRP A 266 -33.71 14.92 2.54
C TRP A 266 -34.62 14.37 3.63
N PHE A 267 -35.16 15.25 4.44
CA PHE A 267 -35.96 14.94 5.61
C PHE A 267 -37.20 15.85 5.67
N ASP A 268 -38.28 15.33 6.23
CA ASP A 268 -39.47 16.12 6.56
C ASP A 268 -39.26 16.93 7.85
N ALA A 269 -40.32 17.59 8.33
CA ALA A 269 -40.26 18.43 9.53
C ALA A 269 -40.02 17.61 10.81
N GLU A 270 -40.48 16.36 10.83
CA GLU A 270 -40.34 15.40 11.91
C GLU A 270 -38.95 14.70 11.89
N GLY A 271 -38.21 14.82 10.80
CA GLY A 271 -36.89 14.20 10.61
C GLY A 271 -36.93 12.82 9.93
N ASN A 272 -38.09 12.38 9.44
CA ASN A 272 -38.18 11.19 8.61
C ASN A 272 -37.61 11.45 7.22
N LYS A 273 -37.11 10.41 6.56
CA LYS A 273 -36.59 10.53 5.19
C LYS A 273 -37.71 10.91 4.24
N THR A 274 -37.43 11.85 3.35
CA THR A 274 -38.29 12.08 2.19
C THR A 274 -38.12 10.94 1.18
N GLN A 275 -39.04 10.86 0.22
CA GLN A 275 -38.95 9.95 -0.92
C GLN A 275 -37.56 9.98 -1.60
N TYR A 276 -36.93 11.15 -1.70
CA TYR A 276 -35.59 11.29 -2.28
C TYR A 276 -34.54 10.42 -1.56
N LEU A 277 -34.50 10.46 -0.23
CA LEU A 277 -33.54 9.65 0.53
C LEU A 277 -33.96 8.20 0.67
N GLU A 278 -35.25 7.91 0.72
CA GLU A 278 -35.77 6.54 0.71
C GLU A 278 -35.34 5.82 -0.56
N THR A 279 -35.58 6.41 -1.73
CA THR A 279 -35.14 5.85 -3.02
C THR A 279 -33.63 5.68 -3.08
N LEU A 280 -32.82 6.66 -2.66
CA LEU A 280 -31.36 6.51 -2.64
C LEU A 280 -30.91 5.36 -1.73
N LYS A 281 -31.56 5.16 -0.58
CA LYS A 281 -31.26 4.09 0.37
C LYS A 281 -31.63 2.71 -0.19
N GLU A 282 -32.83 2.58 -0.76
CA GLU A 282 -33.31 1.34 -1.40
C GLU A 282 -32.38 0.89 -2.52
N GLU A 283 -31.84 1.85 -3.28
CA GLU A 283 -30.91 1.60 -4.37
C GLU A 283 -29.43 1.49 -3.93
N GLY A 284 -29.17 1.48 -2.62
CA GLY A 284 -27.82 1.34 -2.07
C GLY A 284 -26.88 2.51 -2.37
N ILE A 285 -27.41 3.67 -2.77
CA ILE A 285 -26.63 4.88 -3.06
C ILE A 285 -26.39 5.65 -1.76
N ASN A 286 -25.13 5.66 -1.33
CA ASN A 286 -24.74 6.38 -0.11
C ASN A 286 -24.74 7.91 -0.34
N LEU A 287 -25.39 8.65 0.57
CA LEU A 287 -25.42 10.11 0.55
C LEU A 287 -24.02 10.74 0.63
N ALA A 288 -23.03 10.05 1.21
CA ALA A 288 -21.63 10.44 1.17
C ALA A 288 -21.12 10.60 -0.27
N ASN A 289 -21.52 9.72 -1.20
CA ASN A 289 -21.11 9.76 -2.61
C ASN A 289 -21.71 11.01 -3.29
N ILE A 290 -22.99 11.29 -3.04
CA ILE A 290 -23.66 12.49 -3.54
C ILE A 290 -23.02 13.75 -2.93
N SER A 291 -22.71 13.75 -1.64
CA SER A 291 -22.05 14.87 -0.96
C SER A 291 -20.66 15.17 -1.54
N SER A 292 -19.92 14.13 -1.92
CA SER A 292 -18.62 14.26 -2.59
C SER A 292 -18.76 14.95 -3.94
N ILE A 293 -19.76 14.55 -4.74
CA ILE A 293 -20.06 15.18 -6.04
C ILE A 293 -20.46 16.65 -5.87
N LEU A 294 -21.35 16.94 -4.91
CA LEU A 294 -21.91 18.26 -4.64
C LEU A 294 -21.00 19.17 -3.81
N SER A 295 -19.81 18.70 -3.41
CA SER A 295 -18.84 19.53 -2.69
C SER A 295 -18.55 20.82 -3.46
N LYS A 296 -18.62 21.96 -2.76
CA LYS A 296 -18.53 23.34 -3.28
C LYS A 296 -19.72 23.78 -4.13
N ALA A 297 -20.90 23.16 -4.00
CA ALA A 297 -22.12 23.66 -4.63
C ALA A 297 -22.61 24.99 -4.01
N GLY A 298 -22.32 25.21 -2.73
CA GLY A 298 -22.63 26.44 -2.00
C GLY A 298 -24.12 26.75 -2.08
N VAL A 299 -24.46 27.96 -2.53
CA VAL A 299 -25.86 28.43 -2.65
C VAL A 299 -26.73 27.59 -3.58
N ASN A 300 -26.12 26.84 -4.51
CA ASN A 300 -26.85 26.03 -5.49
C ASN A 300 -27.01 24.57 -5.05
N ALA A 301 -26.60 24.20 -3.83
CA ALA A 301 -26.63 22.82 -3.36
C ALA A 301 -28.00 22.13 -3.47
N PRO A 302 -29.13 22.72 -2.99
CA PRO A 302 -30.45 22.09 -3.12
C PRO A 302 -30.83 21.82 -4.57
N LYS A 303 -30.61 22.81 -5.44
CA LYS A 303 -30.88 22.67 -6.87
C LYS A 303 -30.00 21.60 -7.52
N ALA A 304 -28.70 21.62 -7.26
CA ALA A 304 -27.76 20.65 -7.83
C ALA A 304 -28.02 19.22 -7.35
N PHE A 305 -28.45 19.05 -6.08
CA PHE A 305 -28.93 17.76 -5.58
C PHE A 305 -30.16 17.30 -6.36
N LYS A 306 -31.19 18.15 -6.44
CA LYS A 306 -32.45 17.81 -7.10
C LYS A 306 -32.25 17.50 -8.59
N ASP A 307 -31.53 18.36 -9.30
CA ASP A 307 -31.23 18.17 -10.73
C ASP A 307 -30.40 16.88 -10.98
N LEU A 308 -29.53 16.49 -10.04
CA LEU A 308 -28.78 15.23 -10.14
C LEU A 308 -29.67 14.01 -9.82
N TYR A 309 -30.53 14.13 -8.82
CA TYR A 309 -31.54 13.12 -8.52
C TYR A 309 -32.46 12.89 -9.72
N ASP A 310 -32.99 13.97 -10.30
CA ASP A 310 -33.92 13.92 -11.45
C ASP A 310 -33.26 13.34 -12.73
N LEU A 311 -31.91 13.29 -12.79
CA LEU A 311 -31.19 12.56 -13.84
C LEU A 311 -31.15 11.05 -13.57
N CYS A 312 -31.10 10.63 -12.31
CA CYS A 312 -31.01 9.22 -11.91
C CYS A 312 -32.39 8.57 -11.72
N PHE A 313 -33.37 9.35 -11.26
CA PHE A 313 -34.70 8.91 -10.86
C PHE A 313 -35.78 9.83 -11.43
N ASP A 314 -36.94 9.27 -11.77
CA ASP A 314 -38.11 10.06 -12.12
C ASP A 314 -38.87 10.56 -10.87
N ALA A 315 -39.96 11.30 -11.10
CA ALA A 315 -40.77 11.87 -10.02
C ALA A 315 -41.43 10.82 -9.10
N THR A 316 -41.53 9.57 -9.55
CA THR A 316 -42.06 8.45 -8.76
C THR A 316 -40.96 7.65 -8.05
N GLY A 317 -39.68 7.99 -8.25
CA GLY A 317 -38.54 7.28 -7.69
C GLY A 317 -38.05 6.11 -8.54
N ASN A 318 -38.58 5.91 -9.75
CA ASN A 318 -38.10 4.85 -10.63
C ASN A 318 -36.81 5.28 -11.32
N LYS A 319 -35.87 4.35 -11.52
CA LYS A 319 -34.63 4.60 -12.27
C LYS A 319 -34.94 5.11 -13.68
N THR A 320 -34.31 6.21 -14.05
CA THR A 320 -34.33 6.70 -15.44
C THR A 320 -33.47 5.80 -16.34
N LEU A 321 -33.52 6.04 -17.65
CA LEU A 321 -32.63 5.38 -18.62
C LEU A 321 -31.15 5.51 -18.22
N TYR A 322 -30.74 6.67 -17.70
CA TYR A 322 -29.34 6.93 -17.34
C TYR A 322 -28.82 5.91 -16.32
N LEU A 323 -29.55 5.72 -15.21
CA LEU A 323 -29.11 4.83 -14.15
C LEU A 323 -29.24 3.36 -14.55
N LYS A 324 -30.32 2.98 -15.25
CA LYS A 324 -30.52 1.62 -15.77
C LYS A 324 -29.36 1.20 -16.67
N THR A 325 -29.01 2.02 -17.66
CA THR A 325 -27.92 1.73 -18.59
C THR A 325 -26.57 1.63 -17.89
N LEU A 326 -26.29 2.48 -16.90
CA LEU A 326 -25.05 2.41 -16.13
C LEU A 326 -24.94 1.09 -15.35
N GLU A 327 -26.00 0.65 -14.68
CA GLU A 327 -26.04 -0.59 -13.91
C GLU A 327 -25.94 -1.84 -14.79
N GLU A 328 -26.65 -1.87 -15.92
CA GLU A 328 -26.57 -2.95 -16.92
C GLU A 328 -25.15 -3.15 -17.44
N ASN A 329 -24.35 -2.08 -17.47
CA ASN A 329 -22.93 -2.11 -17.87
C ASN A 329 -21.97 -2.23 -16.68
N GLY A 330 -22.47 -2.51 -15.47
CA GLY A 330 -21.66 -2.69 -14.26
C GLY A 330 -20.97 -1.42 -13.75
N ILE A 331 -21.46 -0.24 -14.12
CA ILE A 331 -20.91 1.07 -13.72
C ILE A 331 -21.70 1.60 -12.52
N GLY A 332 -21.15 1.45 -11.32
CA GLY A 332 -21.79 1.96 -10.10
C GLY A 332 -21.67 3.48 -9.93
N ILE A 333 -22.65 4.09 -9.25
CA ILE A 333 -22.59 5.51 -8.85
C ILE A 333 -21.35 5.82 -7.99
N ALA A 334 -20.85 4.85 -7.22
CA ALA A 334 -19.58 5.01 -6.49
C ALA A 334 -18.41 5.35 -7.42
N ASN A 335 -18.29 4.68 -8.57
CA ASN A 335 -17.25 4.96 -9.55
C ASN A 335 -17.40 6.37 -10.13
N ILE A 336 -18.63 6.77 -10.47
CA ILE A 336 -18.93 8.11 -11.00
C ILE A 336 -18.64 9.19 -9.95
N SER A 337 -18.98 8.94 -8.69
CA SER A 337 -18.73 9.88 -7.59
C SER A 337 -17.25 10.14 -7.36
N GLY A 338 -16.39 9.13 -7.57
CA GLY A 338 -14.95 9.29 -7.53
C GLY A 338 -14.43 10.18 -8.68
N ILE A 339 -15.02 10.08 -9.87
CA ILE A 339 -14.68 10.90 -11.04
C ILE A 339 -15.17 12.35 -10.88
N LEU A 340 -16.41 12.49 -10.43
CA LEU A 340 -17.14 13.76 -10.32
C LEU A 340 -17.02 14.41 -8.94
N SER A 341 -16.13 13.92 -8.07
CA SER A 341 -15.89 14.54 -6.76
C SER A 341 -15.51 16.02 -6.91
N GLY A 342 -16.14 16.89 -6.13
CA GLY A 342 -15.89 18.32 -6.16
C GLY A 342 -16.46 19.05 -7.38
N THR A 343 -17.44 18.48 -8.07
CA THR A 343 -18.12 19.14 -9.20
C THR A 343 -19.00 20.32 -8.73
N GLY A 344 -19.59 20.20 -7.54
CA GLY A 344 -20.44 21.22 -6.94
C GLY A 344 -21.69 21.48 -7.77
N ALA A 345 -21.99 22.75 -8.03
CA ALA A 345 -23.21 23.16 -8.74
C ALA A 345 -23.31 22.64 -10.18
N ASN A 346 -22.20 22.21 -10.79
CA ASN A 346 -22.18 21.66 -12.14
C ASN A 346 -22.41 20.14 -12.19
N ALA A 347 -22.72 19.50 -11.05
CA ALA A 347 -22.83 18.05 -10.92
C ALA A 347 -23.78 17.41 -11.94
N PRO A 348 -25.02 17.91 -12.13
CA PRO A 348 -25.95 17.32 -13.11
C PRO A 348 -25.39 17.38 -14.53
N ARG A 349 -24.79 18.52 -14.89
CA ARG A 349 -24.18 18.70 -16.22
C ARG A 349 -23.00 17.76 -16.42
N ALA A 350 -22.08 17.67 -15.47
CA ALA A 350 -20.90 16.82 -15.61
C ALA A 350 -21.26 15.33 -15.63
N PHE A 351 -22.27 14.93 -14.86
CA PHE A 351 -22.85 13.59 -14.91
C PHE A 351 -23.39 13.28 -16.31
N LYS A 352 -24.22 14.17 -16.84
CA LYS A 352 -24.80 14.02 -18.18
C LYS A 352 -23.73 14.02 -19.27
N ASP A 353 -22.79 14.95 -19.23
CA ASP A 353 -21.70 15.06 -20.22
C ASP A 353 -20.80 13.80 -20.19
N LEU A 354 -20.62 13.16 -19.03
CA LEU A 354 -19.88 11.90 -18.91
C LEU A 354 -20.69 10.71 -19.43
N TYR A 355 -21.99 10.67 -19.12
CA TYR A 355 -22.90 9.67 -19.68
C TYR A 355 -22.93 9.76 -21.20
N ASP A 356 -23.14 10.94 -21.77
CA ASP A 356 -23.20 11.17 -23.22
C ASP A 356 -21.86 10.84 -23.93
N LEU A 357 -20.75 10.77 -23.19
CA LEU A 357 -19.46 10.30 -23.70
C LEU A 357 -19.42 8.77 -23.80
N TRP A 358 -20.04 8.07 -22.87
CA TRP A 358 -20.04 6.61 -22.78
C TRP A 358 -21.20 5.96 -23.53
N PHE A 359 -22.36 6.61 -23.55
CA PHE A 359 -23.61 6.11 -24.11
C PHE A 359 -24.25 7.17 -25.01
N ASP A 360 -24.96 6.71 -26.04
CA ASP A 360 -25.80 7.56 -26.87
C ASP A 360 -27.17 7.85 -26.18
N LYS A 361 -28.05 8.58 -26.88
CA LYS A 361 -29.36 8.95 -26.35
C LYS A 361 -30.28 7.75 -26.10
N GLN A 362 -30.02 6.62 -26.75
CA GLN A 362 -30.78 5.38 -26.61
C GLN A 362 -30.18 4.46 -25.54
N GLY A 363 -29.04 4.83 -24.94
CA GLY A 363 -28.32 4.00 -23.97
C GLY A 363 -27.36 3.00 -24.61
N ASN A 364 -27.11 3.06 -25.93
CA ASN A 364 -26.11 2.20 -26.55
C ASN A 364 -24.72 2.75 -26.28
N GLN A 365 -23.76 1.86 -26.05
CA GLN A 365 -22.36 2.24 -25.91
C GLN A 365 -21.85 3.01 -27.15
N THR A 366 -21.17 4.12 -26.88
CA THR A 366 -20.44 4.88 -27.91
C THR A 366 -19.16 4.15 -28.30
N ARG A 367 -18.42 4.70 -29.28
CA ARG A 367 -17.10 4.19 -29.67
C ARG A 367 -16.13 4.08 -28.49
N TYR A 368 -16.25 4.94 -27.48
CA TYR A 368 -15.30 5.00 -26.37
C TYR A 368 -15.34 3.71 -25.55
N LEU A 369 -16.53 3.27 -25.12
CA LEU A 369 -16.66 2.02 -24.36
C LEU A 369 -16.43 0.80 -25.24
N LYS A 370 -16.97 0.79 -26.47
CA LYS A 370 -16.79 -0.32 -27.43
C LYS A 370 -15.32 -0.63 -27.70
N THR A 371 -14.48 0.39 -27.88
CA THR A 371 -13.04 0.20 -28.08
C THR A 371 -12.35 -0.31 -26.82
N LEU A 372 -12.70 0.19 -25.63
CA LEU A 372 -12.11 -0.30 -24.38
C LEU A 372 -12.42 -1.79 -24.14
N GLU A 373 -13.67 -2.20 -24.36
CA GLU A 373 -14.09 -3.60 -24.23
C GLU A 373 -13.41 -4.50 -25.26
N LYS A 374 -13.38 -4.08 -26.53
CA LYS A 374 -12.69 -4.81 -27.61
C LYS A 374 -11.21 -5.06 -27.27
N GLU A 375 -10.55 -4.10 -26.64
CA GLU A 375 -9.13 -4.17 -26.29
C GLU A 375 -8.89 -4.72 -24.87
N GLY A 376 -9.94 -5.21 -24.18
CA GLY A 376 -9.83 -5.82 -22.84
C GLY A 376 -9.46 -4.84 -21.73
N ILE A 377 -9.65 -3.54 -21.92
CA ILE A 377 -9.29 -2.49 -20.97
C ILE A 377 -10.49 -2.15 -20.11
N LYS A 378 -10.35 -2.33 -18.79
CA LYS A 378 -11.45 -2.03 -17.86
C LYS A 378 -11.64 -0.52 -17.75
N LEU A 379 -12.89 -0.07 -17.75
CA LEU A 379 -13.24 1.35 -17.53
C LEU A 379 -12.67 1.90 -16.22
N SER A 380 -12.51 1.04 -15.21
CA SER A 380 -11.89 1.39 -13.92
C SER A 380 -10.44 1.86 -14.05
N ASN A 381 -9.69 1.42 -15.08
CA ASN A 381 -8.33 1.89 -15.34
C ASN A 381 -8.29 3.39 -15.66
N ILE A 382 -9.17 3.86 -16.56
CA ILE A 382 -9.25 5.29 -16.90
C ILE A 382 -9.87 6.07 -15.75
N SER A 383 -10.98 5.55 -15.22
CA SER A 383 -11.75 6.18 -14.13
C SER A 383 -10.90 6.42 -12.89
N GLY A 384 -10.02 5.48 -12.54
CA GLY A 384 -9.08 5.63 -11.44
C GLY A 384 -8.09 6.78 -11.66
N ILE A 385 -7.63 6.99 -12.91
CA ILE A 385 -6.69 8.07 -13.25
C ILE A 385 -7.40 9.44 -13.22
N VAL A 386 -8.59 9.53 -13.80
CA VAL A 386 -9.38 10.78 -13.88
C VAL A 386 -10.22 11.05 -12.63
N SER A 387 -10.09 10.23 -11.58
CA SER A 387 -10.75 10.47 -10.30
C SER A 387 -10.38 11.85 -9.75
N GLY A 388 -11.37 12.59 -9.25
CA GLY A 388 -11.22 13.98 -8.78
C GLY A 388 -11.19 15.03 -9.89
N ALA A 389 -11.48 14.68 -11.15
CA ALA A 389 -11.56 15.66 -12.23
C ALA A 389 -12.78 16.61 -12.12
N GLY A 390 -13.82 16.19 -11.39
CA GLY A 390 -15.02 16.99 -11.13
C GLY A 390 -15.72 17.38 -12.43
N ALA A 391 -16.05 18.67 -12.58
CA ALA A 391 -16.72 19.20 -13.76
C ALA A 391 -15.96 18.98 -15.09
N ASN A 392 -14.65 18.76 -15.03
CA ASN A 392 -13.79 18.56 -16.20
C ASN A 392 -13.57 17.07 -16.53
N ALA A 393 -14.22 16.15 -15.82
CA ALA A 393 -14.08 14.71 -16.02
C ALA A 393 -14.32 14.23 -17.46
N PRO A 394 -15.40 14.64 -18.17
CA PRO A 394 -15.60 14.19 -19.55
C PRO A 394 -14.44 14.58 -20.48
N ARG A 395 -13.89 15.78 -20.28
CA ARG A 395 -12.74 16.27 -21.04
C ARG A 395 -11.46 15.50 -20.71
N ALA A 396 -11.19 15.27 -19.42
CA ALA A 396 -10.02 14.53 -18.97
C ALA A 396 -10.04 13.09 -19.46
N PHE A 397 -11.21 12.43 -19.39
CA PHE A 397 -11.46 11.10 -19.92
C PHE A 397 -11.17 11.06 -21.42
N LYS A 398 -11.83 11.94 -22.20
CA LYS A 398 -11.67 11.98 -23.65
C LYS A 398 -10.21 12.19 -24.06
N HIS A 399 -9.53 13.15 -23.44
CA HIS A 399 -8.13 13.43 -23.78
C HIS A 399 -7.20 12.25 -23.43
N LEU A 400 -7.42 11.55 -22.32
CA LEU A 400 -6.63 10.37 -21.97
C LEU A 400 -6.93 9.21 -22.93
N TYR A 401 -8.19 9.01 -23.30
CA TYR A 401 -8.58 8.06 -24.35
C TYR A 401 -7.89 8.37 -25.68
N ASP A 402 -7.91 9.64 -26.11
CA ASP A 402 -7.30 10.08 -27.38
C ASP A 402 -5.75 9.95 -27.37
N LEU A 403 -5.13 9.78 -26.20
CA LEU A 403 -3.71 9.39 -26.11
C LEU A 403 -3.50 7.89 -26.31
N TRP A 404 -4.49 7.08 -25.97
CA TRP A 404 -4.41 5.62 -26.04
C TRP A 404 -4.88 5.10 -27.39
N PHE A 405 -5.89 5.74 -27.97
CA PHE A 405 -6.51 5.37 -29.24
C PHE A 405 -6.58 6.56 -30.19
N ASP A 406 -6.42 6.30 -31.48
CA ASP A 406 -6.69 7.28 -32.52
C ASP A 406 -8.20 7.41 -32.81
N GLU A 407 -8.55 8.27 -33.77
CA GLU A 407 -9.94 8.54 -34.14
C GLU A 407 -10.69 7.30 -34.66
N GLN A 408 -9.98 6.30 -35.17
CA GLN A 408 -10.52 5.03 -35.65
C GLN A 408 -10.62 3.97 -34.53
N GLY A 409 -10.13 4.28 -33.32
CA GLY A 409 -10.08 3.36 -32.20
C GLY A 409 -8.88 2.41 -32.24
N SER A 410 -7.86 2.69 -33.05
CA SER A 410 -6.64 1.88 -33.10
C SER A 410 -5.64 2.37 -32.04
N LYS A 411 -4.88 1.44 -31.44
CA LYS A 411 -3.86 1.77 -30.44
C LYS A 411 -2.82 2.73 -31.00
N THR A 412 -2.57 3.82 -30.28
CA THR A 412 -1.49 4.76 -30.60
C THR A 412 -0.12 4.16 -30.28
N ARG A 413 0.95 4.90 -30.60
CA ARG A 413 2.33 4.53 -30.25
C ARG A 413 2.52 4.26 -28.75
N TYR A 414 1.78 4.96 -27.89
CA TYR A 414 1.94 4.86 -26.44
C TYR A 414 1.52 3.48 -25.95
N LEU A 415 0.29 3.04 -26.28
CA LEU A 415 -0.18 1.70 -25.89
C LEU A 415 0.63 0.59 -26.54
N LYS A 416 0.98 0.71 -27.82
CA LYS A 416 1.81 -0.29 -28.52
C LYS A 416 3.16 -0.48 -27.84
N CYS A 417 3.80 0.60 -27.39
CA CYS A 417 5.05 0.53 -26.64
C CYS A 417 4.86 -0.11 -25.26
N LEU A 418 3.85 0.30 -24.50
CA LEU A 418 3.55 -0.30 -23.19
C LEU A 418 3.31 -1.81 -23.27
N GLU A 419 2.54 -2.26 -24.26
CA GLU A 419 2.24 -3.69 -24.47
C GLU A 419 3.49 -4.49 -24.87
N LYS A 420 4.30 -3.96 -25.79
CA LYS A 420 5.58 -4.58 -26.19
C LYS A 420 6.49 -4.81 -24.99
N GLU A 421 6.49 -3.88 -24.04
CA GLU A 421 7.33 -3.91 -22.83
C GLU A 421 6.64 -4.61 -21.64
N GLY A 422 5.50 -5.25 -21.86
CA GLY A 422 4.77 -6.01 -20.83
C GLY A 422 4.14 -5.14 -19.72
N ILE A 423 3.92 -3.85 -19.98
CA ILE A 423 3.35 -2.91 -19.01
C ILE A 423 1.82 -2.91 -19.11
N SER A 424 1.19 -3.45 -18.06
CA SER A 424 -0.26 -3.36 -17.90
C SER A 424 -0.73 -1.93 -17.63
N LEU A 425 -1.86 -1.54 -18.23
CA LEU A 425 -2.58 -0.31 -17.87
C LEU A 425 -3.10 -0.31 -16.43
N SER A 426 -3.20 -1.47 -15.75
CA SER A 426 -3.48 -1.52 -14.32
C SER A 426 -2.33 -0.91 -13.51
N ASN A 427 -1.09 -1.11 -13.95
CA ASN A 427 0.09 -0.52 -13.32
C ASN A 427 0.11 0.99 -13.53
N ILE A 428 -0.13 1.46 -14.77
CA ILE A 428 -0.23 2.89 -15.05
C ILE A 428 -1.36 3.55 -14.26
N SER A 429 -2.53 2.91 -14.20
CA SER A 429 -3.68 3.41 -13.42
C SER A 429 -3.38 3.47 -11.92
N SER A 430 -2.69 2.45 -11.39
CA SER A 430 -2.21 2.41 -10.01
C SER A 430 -1.26 3.57 -9.68
N ILE A 431 -0.31 3.87 -10.59
CA ILE A 431 0.66 4.96 -10.42
C ILE A 431 -0.05 6.32 -10.50
N LEU A 432 -0.87 6.51 -11.52
CA LEU A 432 -1.55 7.77 -11.86
C LEU A 432 -2.93 7.90 -11.22
N HIS A 433 -3.22 7.14 -10.16
CA HIS A 433 -4.51 7.20 -9.49
C HIS A 433 -4.79 8.61 -8.94
N GLY A 434 -6.01 9.12 -9.15
CA GLY A 434 -6.47 10.40 -8.60
C GLY A 434 -5.79 11.64 -9.19
N VAL A 435 -5.23 11.57 -10.40
CA VAL A 435 -4.64 12.76 -11.08
C VAL A 435 -5.72 13.76 -11.48
N GLY A 436 -6.93 13.28 -11.81
CA GLY A 436 -8.05 14.12 -12.18
C GLY A 436 -7.84 14.80 -13.52
N THR A 437 -7.99 16.13 -13.57
CA THR A 437 -7.97 16.89 -14.83
C THR A 437 -6.63 16.87 -15.56
N ASN A 438 -5.54 16.61 -14.84
CA ASN A 438 -4.18 16.60 -15.38
C ASN A 438 -3.77 15.22 -15.92
N ALA A 439 -4.69 14.25 -15.94
CA ALA A 439 -4.44 12.87 -16.33
C ALA A 439 -3.68 12.71 -17.66
N PRO A 440 -4.07 13.41 -18.75
CA PRO A 440 -3.35 13.29 -20.03
C PRO A 440 -1.90 13.77 -19.93
N LYS A 441 -1.67 14.87 -19.23
CA LYS A 441 -0.33 15.44 -19.04
C LYS A 441 0.54 14.51 -18.21
N ALA A 442 0.04 14.02 -17.08
CA ALA A 442 0.77 13.12 -16.21
C ALA A 442 1.10 11.77 -16.87
N PHE A 443 0.19 11.27 -17.73
CA PHE A 443 0.46 10.08 -18.54
C PHE A 443 1.65 10.28 -19.47
N ILE A 444 1.68 11.38 -20.23
CA ILE A 444 2.78 11.71 -21.13
C ILE A 444 4.09 11.86 -20.34
N GLU A 445 4.09 12.64 -19.26
CA GLU A 445 5.28 12.85 -18.44
C GLU A 445 5.82 11.54 -17.82
N LEU A 446 4.94 10.61 -17.44
CA LEU A 446 5.35 9.30 -16.94
C LEU A 446 5.90 8.44 -18.06
N TYR A 447 5.23 8.40 -19.21
CA TYR A 447 5.68 7.67 -20.39
C TYR A 447 7.06 8.14 -20.83
N ASP A 448 7.29 9.45 -20.95
CA ASP A 448 8.57 10.05 -21.34
C ASP A 448 9.68 9.84 -20.28
N THR A 449 9.31 9.40 -19.07
CA THR A 449 10.29 8.99 -18.05
C THR A 449 10.69 7.53 -18.21
N PHE A 450 9.80 6.67 -18.70
CA PHE A 450 10.10 5.27 -19.00
C PHE A 450 10.76 5.11 -20.36
N PHE A 451 10.36 5.90 -21.36
CA PHE A 451 10.73 5.74 -22.75
C PHE A 451 11.20 7.05 -23.39
N ASP A 452 12.12 6.95 -24.33
CA ASP A 452 12.46 8.06 -25.23
C ASP A 452 11.40 8.24 -26.34
N HIS A 453 11.59 9.26 -27.18
CA HIS A 453 10.69 9.56 -28.30
C HIS A 453 10.62 8.46 -29.39
N HIS A 454 11.57 7.51 -29.39
CA HIS A 454 11.57 6.34 -30.26
C HIS A 454 10.93 5.10 -29.59
N GLY A 455 10.54 5.20 -28.31
CA GLY A 455 9.99 4.10 -27.54
C GLY A 455 11.04 3.17 -26.92
N ASN A 456 12.30 3.60 -26.84
CA ASN A 456 13.34 2.82 -26.15
C ASN A 456 13.36 3.16 -24.66
N LYS A 457 13.64 2.17 -23.79
CA LYS A 457 13.79 2.38 -22.34
C LYS A 457 14.84 3.43 -22.04
N THR A 458 14.51 4.35 -21.13
CA THR A 458 15.45 5.33 -20.58
C THR A 458 16.54 4.67 -19.75
N GLN A 459 17.64 5.38 -19.49
CA GLN A 459 18.74 4.86 -18.68
C GLN A 459 18.32 4.50 -17.25
N CYS A 460 17.44 5.30 -16.63
CA CYS A 460 16.89 5.01 -15.31
C CYS A 460 16.20 3.64 -15.28
N LEU A 461 15.34 3.35 -16.27
CA LEU A 461 14.64 2.07 -16.34
C LEU A 461 15.60 0.90 -16.62
N LYS A 462 16.56 1.06 -17.53
CA LYS A 462 17.60 0.05 -17.81
C LYS A 462 18.42 -0.31 -16.56
N ASN A 463 18.78 0.69 -15.75
CA ASN A 463 19.55 0.48 -14.52
C ASN A 463 18.73 -0.26 -13.45
N LEU A 464 17.44 0.06 -13.32
CA LEU A 464 16.54 -0.65 -12.41
C LEU A 464 16.42 -2.13 -12.77
N GLU A 465 16.18 -2.43 -14.05
CA GLU A 465 16.03 -3.81 -14.53
C GLU A 465 17.33 -4.63 -14.36
N LYS A 466 18.48 -4.02 -14.64
CA LYS A 466 19.80 -4.64 -14.39
C LYS A 466 20.00 -5.04 -12.92
N ASN A 467 19.32 -4.35 -12.01
CA ASN A 467 19.38 -4.60 -10.56
C ASN A 467 18.14 -5.37 -10.03
N GLY A 468 17.42 -6.06 -10.91
CA GLY A 468 16.29 -6.92 -10.55
C GLY A 468 14.98 -6.18 -10.22
N VAL A 469 14.95 -4.85 -10.37
CA VAL A 469 13.73 -4.05 -10.18
C VAL A 469 13.00 -3.92 -11.51
N ASN A 470 11.93 -4.69 -11.66
CA ASN A 470 11.08 -4.61 -12.84
C ASN A 470 10.00 -3.52 -12.70
N LEU A 471 9.24 -3.31 -13.78
CA LEU A 471 8.18 -2.30 -13.82
C LEU A 471 7.03 -2.58 -12.84
N SER A 472 6.78 -3.83 -12.46
CA SER A 472 5.82 -4.15 -11.40
C SER A 472 6.32 -3.65 -10.05
N ASN A 473 7.62 -3.78 -9.75
CA ASN A 473 8.21 -3.18 -8.55
C ASN A 473 8.10 -1.65 -8.57
N VAL A 474 8.42 -1.00 -9.71
CA VAL A 474 8.28 0.46 -9.87
C VAL A 474 6.82 0.90 -9.66
N SER A 475 5.87 0.17 -10.24
CA SER A 475 4.43 0.41 -10.06
C SER A 475 4.00 0.28 -8.59
N CYS A 476 4.52 -0.73 -7.88
CA CYS A 476 4.26 -0.88 -6.46
C CYS A 476 4.82 0.30 -5.65
N ILE A 477 6.05 0.75 -5.91
CA ILE A 477 6.65 1.90 -5.21
C ILE A 477 5.84 3.17 -5.47
N LEU A 478 5.51 3.45 -6.74
CA LEU A 478 4.84 4.66 -7.19
C LEU A 478 3.31 4.60 -7.09
N ASN A 479 2.74 3.53 -6.52
CA ASN A 479 1.29 3.40 -6.34
C ASN A 479 0.74 4.64 -5.59
N GLY A 480 -0.25 5.28 -6.19
CA GLY A 480 -0.87 6.50 -5.65
C GLY A 480 0.01 7.76 -5.69
N ALA A 481 1.13 7.76 -6.43
CA ALA A 481 1.94 8.98 -6.59
C ALA A 481 1.22 10.07 -7.40
N GLY A 482 0.28 9.67 -8.26
CA GLY A 482 -0.57 10.56 -9.05
C GLY A 482 0.26 11.50 -9.92
N ALA A 483 -0.03 12.80 -9.86
CA ALA A 483 0.66 13.82 -10.66
C ALA A 483 2.16 13.95 -10.32
N ASN A 484 2.62 13.40 -9.18
CA ASN A 484 4.02 13.45 -8.77
C ASN A 484 4.83 12.23 -9.21
N ALA A 485 4.23 11.26 -9.92
CA ALA A 485 4.88 9.99 -10.28
C ALA A 485 6.24 10.19 -10.98
N THR A 486 6.29 11.03 -12.02
CA THR A 486 7.52 11.34 -12.76
C THR A 486 8.61 11.91 -11.89
N LYS A 487 8.29 12.93 -11.08
CA LYS A 487 9.24 13.56 -10.16
C LYS A 487 9.76 12.54 -9.14
N THR A 488 8.87 11.71 -8.63
CA THR A 488 9.17 10.69 -7.63
C THR A 488 10.13 9.65 -8.18
N LEU A 489 9.86 9.11 -9.38
CA LEU A 489 10.72 8.13 -10.03
C LEU A 489 12.12 8.68 -10.29
N LYS A 490 12.22 9.92 -10.80
CA LYS A 490 13.50 10.59 -11.02
C LYS A 490 14.30 10.69 -9.71
N ASN A 491 13.67 11.18 -8.65
CA ASN A 491 14.31 11.30 -7.34
C ASN A 491 14.77 9.94 -6.78
N VAL A 492 13.98 8.86 -6.95
CA VAL A 492 14.40 7.51 -6.54
C VAL A 492 15.60 7.05 -7.36
N CYS A 493 15.56 7.23 -8.68
CA CYS A 493 16.69 6.88 -9.56
C CYS A 493 17.96 7.66 -9.20
N GLU A 494 17.87 8.95 -8.88
CA GLU A 494 19.00 9.79 -8.47
C GLU A 494 19.58 9.39 -7.11
N LEU A 495 18.78 8.79 -6.22
CA LEU A 495 19.26 8.25 -4.95
C LEU A 495 20.05 6.94 -5.13
N TRP A 496 19.70 6.15 -6.13
CA TRP A 496 20.30 4.83 -6.38
C TRP A 496 21.43 4.86 -7.41
N PHE A 497 21.35 5.76 -8.38
CA PHE A 497 22.29 5.88 -9.48
C PHE A 497 22.76 7.32 -9.67
N ASP A 498 24.04 7.49 -10.00
CA ASP A 498 24.60 8.77 -10.41
C ASP A 498 24.14 9.15 -11.84
N ALA A 499 24.50 10.35 -12.29
CA ALA A 499 24.15 10.84 -13.63
C ALA A 499 24.71 9.99 -14.79
N LYS A 500 25.74 9.17 -14.54
CA LYS A 500 26.32 8.23 -15.52
C LYS A 500 25.66 6.85 -15.44
N GLY A 501 24.77 6.62 -14.47
CA GLY A 501 24.09 5.37 -14.23
C GLY A 501 24.84 4.39 -13.34
N ASN A 502 25.93 4.81 -12.67
CA ASN A 502 26.63 3.96 -11.71
C ASN A 502 25.94 3.98 -10.35
N GLU A 503 26.08 2.89 -9.60
CA GLU A 503 25.53 2.79 -8.24
C GLU A 503 26.12 3.88 -7.32
N THR A 504 25.24 4.57 -6.60
CA THR A 504 25.63 5.53 -5.56
C THR A 504 26.26 4.81 -4.37
N GLN A 505 26.92 5.56 -3.49
CA GLN A 505 27.47 5.02 -2.25
C GLN A 505 26.40 4.32 -1.40
N CYS A 506 25.18 4.86 -1.35
CA CYS A 506 24.06 4.26 -0.62
C CYS A 506 23.76 2.84 -1.08
N LEU A 507 23.70 2.63 -2.39
CA LEU A 507 23.38 1.32 -2.96
C LEU A 507 24.55 0.33 -2.77
N LYS A 508 25.78 0.80 -2.91
CA LYS A 508 26.99 -0.02 -2.65
C LYS A 508 27.03 -0.52 -1.19
N MET A 509 26.68 0.32 -0.23
CA MET A 509 26.63 -0.08 1.19
C MET A 509 25.51 -1.10 1.45
N LEU A 510 24.31 -0.89 0.91
CA LEU A 510 23.22 -1.85 1.04
C LEU A 510 23.60 -3.23 0.48
N ARG A 511 24.22 -3.29 -0.69
CA ARG A 511 24.69 -4.56 -1.27
C ARG A 511 25.75 -5.24 -0.43
N LYS A 512 26.68 -4.48 0.16
CA LYS A 512 27.69 -5.02 1.09
C LYS A 512 27.05 -5.69 2.30
N GLU A 513 25.90 -5.19 2.76
CA GLU A 513 25.12 -5.76 3.86
C GLU A 513 24.07 -6.81 3.40
N GLY A 514 24.19 -7.33 2.18
CA GLY A 514 23.30 -8.37 1.65
C GLY A 514 21.89 -7.88 1.27
N ILE A 515 21.70 -6.57 1.08
CA ILE A 515 20.42 -5.98 0.68
C ILE A 515 20.46 -5.58 -0.79
N ASN A 516 19.56 -6.17 -1.58
CA ASN A 516 19.38 -5.81 -2.98
C ASN A 516 18.21 -4.82 -3.16
N LEU A 517 18.07 -4.28 -4.37
CA LEU A 517 16.99 -3.34 -4.66
C LEU A 517 15.60 -3.98 -4.66
N VAL A 518 15.48 -5.30 -4.81
CA VAL A 518 14.18 -5.99 -4.70
C VAL A 518 13.67 -5.91 -3.26
N ASN A 519 14.54 -6.11 -2.27
CA ASN A 519 14.19 -5.93 -0.86
C ASN A 519 13.75 -4.48 -0.57
N ILE A 520 14.53 -3.49 -1.02
CA ILE A 520 14.20 -2.07 -0.84
C ILE A 520 12.88 -1.71 -1.54
N SER A 521 12.68 -2.19 -2.76
CA SER A 521 11.43 -1.97 -3.52
C SER A 521 10.23 -2.57 -2.80
N SER A 522 10.41 -3.73 -2.15
CA SER A 522 9.39 -4.38 -1.33
C SER A 522 9.04 -3.54 -0.10
N ILE A 523 10.05 -2.98 0.60
CA ILE A 523 9.84 -2.05 1.73
C ILE A 523 9.08 -0.81 1.28
N LEU A 524 9.50 -0.19 0.17
CA LEU A 524 8.94 1.06 -0.37
C LEU A 524 7.61 0.88 -1.12
N SER A 525 7.09 -0.35 -1.21
CA SER A 525 5.80 -0.61 -1.84
C SER A 525 4.70 0.25 -1.20
N ARG A 526 3.92 0.94 -2.05
CA ARG A 526 2.87 1.91 -1.70
C ARG A 526 3.37 3.18 -0.98
N ALA A 527 4.65 3.53 -1.10
CA ALA A 527 5.14 4.81 -0.62
C ALA A 527 4.66 6.00 -1.49
N GLY A 528 4.33 5.75 -2.76
CA GLY A 528 3.84 6.77 -3.69
C GLY A 528 4.82 7.92 -3.80
N ALA A 529 4.31 9.16 -3.74
CA ALA A 529 5.13 10.37 -3.83
C ALA A 529 6.18 10.53 -2.70
N ASN A 530 6.03 9.78 -1.60
CA ASN A 530 6.94 9.83 -0.45
C ASN A 530 8.12 8.84 -0.56
N ALA A 531 8.20 8.02 -1.61
CA ALA A 531 9.22 6.98 -1.74
C ALA A 531 10.67 7.48 -1.57
N PRO A 532 11.12 8.60 -2.20
CA PRO A 532 12.48 9.11 -2.01
C PRO A 532 12.77 9.49 -0.56
N LYS A 533 11.78 10.13 0.10
CA LYS A 533 11.91 10.53 1.50
C LYS A 533 11.99 9.29 2.39
N ALA A 534 11.06 8.34 2.24
CA ALA A 534 11.02 7.12 3.03
C ALA A 534 12.31 6.29 2.90
N PHE A 535 12.85 6.17 1.69
CA PHE A 535 14.16 5.53 1.46
C PHE A 535 15.28 6.23 2.23
N LYS A 536 15.41 7.55 2.06
CA LYS A 536 16.48 8.33 2.69
C LYS A 536 16.38 8.30 4.22
N ASP A 537 15.17 8.44 4.73
CA ASP A 537 14.85 8.44 6.14
C ASP A 537 15.16 7.09 6.81
N LEU A 538 14.88 5.97 6.13
CA LEU A 538 15.25 4.63 6.60
C LEU A 538 16.77 4.38 6.47
N TYR A 539 17.37 4.75 5.35
CA TYR A 539 18.81 4.63 5.12
C TYR A 539 19.59 5.35 6.23
N ASN A 540 19.18 6.56 6.59
CA ASN A 540 19.80 7.35 7.66
C ASN A 540 19.64 6.74 9.07
N LEU A 541 18.71 5.79 9.26
CA LEU A 541 18.65 5.00 10.50
C LEU A 541 19.65 3.85 10.50
N TRP A 542 20.01 3.30 9.34
CA TRP A 542 20.96 2.19 9.24
C TRP A 542 22.40 2.65 9.08
N PHE A 543 22.61 3.73 8.32
CA PHE A 543 23.92 4.27 7.99
C PHE A 543 24.00 5.77 8.28
N ASP A 544 25.18 6.24 8.68
CA ASP A 544 25.48 7.66 8.76
C ASP A 544 25.81 8.27 7.38
N SER A 545 26.11 9.57 7.35
CA SER A 545 26.43 10.29 6.11
C SER A 545 27.71 9.80 5.42
N THR A 546 28.57 9.08 6.12
CA THR A 546 29.80 8.48 5.57
C THR A 546 29.62 7.01 5.16
N GLY A 547 28.44 6.43 5.43
CA GLY A 547 28.12 5.04 5.14
C GLY A 547 28.48 4.06 6.25
N ASN A 548 28.85 4.53 7.45
CA ASN A 548 29.10 3.64 8.58
C ASN A 548 27.78 3.23 9.26
N LYS A 549 27.74 1.99 9.76
CA LYS A 549 26.59 1.47 10.52
C LYS A 549 26.31 2.35 11.74
N THR A 550 25.07 2.77 11.91
CA THR A 550 24.63 3.50 13.11
C THR A 550 24.55 2.56 14.32
N LYS A 551 24.26 3.11 15.50
CA LYS A 551 23.99 2.32 16.70
C LYS A 551 22.86 1.29 16.52
N TYR A 552 21.80 1.64 15.75
CA TYR A 552 20.64 0.78 15.58
C TYR A 552 21.02 -0.55 14.92
N LEU A 553 21.82 -0.47 13.86
CA LEU A 553 22.23 -1.64 13.11
C LEU A 553 23.27 -2.47 13.88
N LYS A 554 24.23 -1.82 14.53
CA LYS A 554 25.23 -2.50 15.36
C LYS A 554 24.57 -3.34 16.47
N THR A 555 23.60 -2.75 17.19
CA THR A 555 22.85 -3.48 18.23
C THR A 555 22.09 -4.68 17.68
N LEU A 556 21.48 -4.58 16.50
CA LEU A 556 20.76 -5.71 15.88
C LEU A 556 21.73 -6.85 15.52
N GLU A 557 22.88 -6.52 14.93
CA GLU A 557 23.90 -7.50 14.52
C GLU A 557 24.53 -8.21 15.71
N GLU A 558 24.86 -7.47 16.78
CA GLU A 558 25.35 -8.03 18.05
C GLU A 558 24.35 -9.03 18.67
N ASN A 559 23.06 -8.89 18.35
CA ASN A 559 21.98 -9.79 18.79
C ASN A 559 21.56 -10.81 17.71
N GLY A 560 22.38 -11.03 16.68
CA GLY A 560 22.18 -12.05 15.65
C GLY A 560 21.10 -11.73 14.63
N MET A 561 20.78 -10.44 14.42
CA MET A 561 19.83 -10.00 13.39
C MET A 561 20.51 -9.09 12.35
N GLY A 562 20.49 -9.51 11.09
CA GLY A 562 20.95 -8.70 9.96
C GLY A 562 19.85 -7.84 9.33
N ILE A 563 20.24 -6.93 8.44
CA ILE A 563 19.28 -6.09 7.70
C ILE A 563 18.33 -6.95 6.85
N ALA A 564 18.79 -8.10 6.32
CA ALA A 564 17.95 -8.96 5.48
C ALA A 564 16.67 -9.41 6.22
N ASN A 565 16.81 -9.76 7.50
CA ASN A 565 15.68 -10.10 8.37
C ASN A 565 14.73 -8.93 8.57
N ILE A 566 15.27 -7.73 8.85
CA ILE A 566 14.49 -6.50 8.99
C ILE A 566 13.77 -6.15 7.68
N SER A 567 14.41 -6.35 6.53
CA SER A 567 13.84 -6.02 5.22
C SER A 567 12.58 -6.84 4.94
N GLY A 568 12.58 -8.13 5.30
CA GLY A 568 11.42 -9.00 5.19
C GLY A 568 10.28 -8.58 6.12
N ILE A 569 10.59 -8.11 7.32
CA ILE A 569 9.61 -7.58 8.27
C ILE A 569 8.96 -6.28 7.74
N LEU A 570 9.79 -5.36 7.22
CA LEU A 570 9.36 -4.04 6.72
C LEU A 570 8.77 -4.06 5.31
N SER A 571 8.73 -5.22 4.65
CA SER A 571 8.07 -5.36 3.35
C SER A 571 6.64 -4.80 3.40
N GLY A 572 6.32 -3.87 2.50
CA GLY A 572 5.03 -3.18 2.46
C GLY A 572 4.85 -2.04 3.47
N ALA A 573 5.92 -1.55 4.11
CA ALA A 573 5.82 -0.40 5.02
C ALA A 573 5.61 0.95 4.30
N GLY A 574 6.04 1.06 3.05
CA GLY A 574 5.83 2.21 2.18
C GLY A 574 6.40 3.50 2.79
N ALA A 575 5.56 4.53 2.89
CA ALA A 575 5.95 5.83 3.41
C ALA A 575 6.35 5.81 4.91
N ASN A 576 5.91 4.80 5.66
CA ASN A 576 6.10 4.70 7.12
C ASN A 576 7.25 3.76 7.50
N ALA A 577 8.16 3.44 6.58
CA ALA A 577 9.21 2.45 6.82
C ALA A 577 10.15 2.84 7.97
N LYS A 578 10.47 4.14 8.11
CA LYS A 578 11.30 4.67 9.20
C LYS A 578 10.61 4.49 10.55
N GLU A 579 9.36 4.92 10.65
CA GLU A 579 8.55 4.84 11.87
C GLU A 579 8.35 3.38 12.28
N ALA A 580 7.97 2.52 11.33
CA ALA A 580 7.80 1.08 11.56
C ALA A 580 9.08 0.42 12.10
N PHE A 581 10.24 0.73 11.52
CA PHE A 581 11.52 0.23 12.01
C PHE A 581 11.82 0.76 13.41
N LYS A 582 11.70 2.08 13.62
CA LYS A 582 12.07 2.73 14.88
C LYS A 582 11.17 2.29 16.04
N ASP A 583 9.87 2.19 15.81
CA ASP A 583 8.91 1.75 16.82
C ASP A 583 9.14 0.29 17.22
N LEU A 584 9.44 -0.58 16.25
CA LEU A 584 9.82 -1.97 16.55
C LEU A 584 11.14 -2.05 17.31
N TYR A 585 12.15 -1.28 16.88
CA TYR A 585 13.44 -1.22 17.57
C TYR A 585 13.24 -0.80 19.03
N ASN A 586 12.44 0.24 19.30
CA ASN A 586 12.17 0.71 20.66
C ASN A 586 11.38 -0.30 21.51
N LEU A 587 10.66 -1.24 20.88
CA LEU A 587 10.02 -2.35 21.60
C LEU A 587 11.02 -3.44 21.96
N TRP A 588 12.11 -3.61 21.20
CA TRP A 588 13.14 -4.61 21.46
C TRP A 588 14.31 -4.09 22.29
N PHE A 589 14.68 -2.84 22.12
CA PHE A 589 15.83 -2.20 22.73
C PHE A 589 15.47 -0.82 23.30
N ASP A 590 16.12 -0.45 24.39
CA ASP A 590 16.01 0.89 24.96
C ASP A 590 16.93 1.90 24.24
N ALA A 591 17.00 3.13 24.75
CA ALA A 591 17.79 4.20 24.15
C ALA A 591 19.32 3.91 24.11
N ASN A 592 19.80 3.06 25.02
CA ASN A 592 21.19 2.63 25.14
C ASN A 592 21.50 1.37 24.30
N GLY A 593 20.48 0.76 23.69
CA GLY A 593 20.62 -0.50 22.95
C GLY A 593 20.52 -1.74 23.83
N CYS A 594 20.12 -1.61 25.10
CA CYS A 594 19.90 -2.74 25.98
C CYS A 594 18.53 -3.38 25.71
N LYS A 595 18.42 -4.71 25.81
CA LYS A 595 17.17 -5.44 25.57
C LYS A 595 16.09 -4.96 26.53
N THR A 596 14.89 -4.71 26.02
CA THR A 596 13.74 -4.39 26.86
C THR A 596 13.23 -5.64 27.58
N ARG A 597 12.28 -5.45 28.51
CA ARG A 597 11.53 -6.55 29.13
C ARG A 597 10.86 -7.45 28.08
N TYR A 598 10.31 -6.88 27.01
CA TYR A 598 9.60 -7.65 25.98
C TYR A 598 10.49 -8.72 25.35
N LEU A 599 11.68 -8.31 24.91
CA LEU A 599 12.62 -9.21 24.27
C LEU A 599 13.21 -10.20 25.28
N THR A 600 13.54 -9.73 26.49
CA THR A 600 14.08 -10.58 27.56
C THR A 600 13.12 -11.71 27.95
N THR A 601 11.82 -11.41 28.11
CA THR A 601 10.79 -12.43 28.40
C THR A 601 10.70 -13.46 27.26
N LEU A 602 10.69 -13.01 26.01
CA LEU A 602 10.60 -13.92 24.85
C LEU A 602 11.84 -14.82 24.72
N GLU A 603 13.03 -14.28 24.96
CA GLU A 603 14.28 -15.05 24.93
C GLU A 603 14.33 -16.11 26.04
N ASN A 604 13.89 -15.75 27.26
CA ASN A 604 13.76 -16.71 28.36
C ASN A 604 12.81 -17.87 28.03
N GLU A 605 11.84 -17.63 27.13
CA GLU A 605 10.91 -18.63 26.61
C GLU A 605 11.39 -19.31 25.30
N GLY A 606 12.65 -19.09 24.90
CA GLY A 606 13.26 -19.70 23.73
C GLY A 606 12.88 -19.08 22.38
N ILE A 607 12.27 -17.89 22.39
CA ILE A 607 11.92 -17.12 21.18
C ILE A 607 12.98 -16.05 20.96
N ASN A 608 13.90 -16.31 20.03
CA ASN A 608 14.90 -15.35 19.61
C ASN A 608 14.40 -14.40 18.51
N LEU A 609 15.22 -13.40 18.21
CA LEU A 609 14.99 -12.39 17.18
C LEU A 609 14.74 -12.97 15.77
N ALA A 610 15.44 -14.04 15.39
CA ALA A 610 15.22 -14.70 14.10
C ALA A 610 13.80 -15.30 13.96
N ARG A 611 13.29 -15.90 15.04
CA ARG A 611 11.90 -16.40 15.08
C ARG A 611 10.88 -15.28 15.04
N LEU A 612 11.14 -14.19 15.77
CA LEU A 612 10.27 -13.00 15.71
C LEU A 612 10.24 -12.41 14.30
N SER A 613 11.40 -12.32 13.63
CA SER A 613 11.47 -11.90 12.23
C SER A 613 10.64 -12.81 11.32
N SER A 614 10.71 -14.12 11.53
CA SER A 614 9.90 -15.07 10.76
C SER A 614 8.39 -14.89 10.98
N ILE A 615 7.94 -14.72 12.23
CA ILE A 615 6.52 -14.47 12.56
C ILE A 615 6.05 -13.16 11.93
N LEU A 616 6.85 -12.10 12.08
CA LEU A 616 6.52 -10.73 11.67
C LEU A 616 6.83 -10.43 10.20
N HIS A 617 7.31 -11.41 9.44
CA HIS A 617 7.60 -11.24 8.02
C HIS A 617 6.37 -10.71 7.27
N GLY A 618 6.56 -9.63 6.50
CA GLY A 618 5.50 -8.95 5.76
C GLY A 618 4.51 -8.14 6.62
N ALA A 619 4.86 -7.81 7.87
CA ALA A 619 4.02 -6.95 8.71
C ALA A 619 4.03 -5.47 8.28
N GLY A 620 5.09 -5.02 7.60
CA GLY A 620 5.21 -3.69 7.03
C GLY A 620 5.01 -2.59 8.07
N ALA A 621 4.15 -1.62 7.75
CA ALA A 621 3.89 -0.46 8.61
C ALA A 621 3.24 -0.83 9.96
N SER A 622 2.63 -2.02 10.07
CA SER A 622 1.93 -2.46 11.27
C SER A 622 2.79 -3.31 12.20
N VAL A 623 4.09 -3.45 11.93
CA VAL A 623 4.94 -4.41 12.65
C VAL A 623 4.99 -4.18 14.16
N ALA A 624 5.21 -2.95 14.63
CA ALA A 624 5.30 -2.65 16.06
C ALA A 624 4.00 -3.02 16.78
N LYS A 625 2.86 -2.66 16.17
CA LYS A 625 1.52 -3.04 16.64
C LYS A 625 1.33 -4.55 16.66
N ALA A 626 1.69 -5.25 15.58
CA ALA A 626 1.53 -6.70 15.47
C ALA A 626 2.37 -7.46 16.50
N PHE A 627 3.63 -7.03 16.72
CA PHE A 627 4.50 -7.56 17.77
C PHE A 627 3.87 -7.34 19.15
N LYS A 628 3.50 -6.09 19.46
CA LYS A 628 2.97 -5.71 20.77
C LYS A 628 1.65 -6.43 21.08
N GLU A 629 0.74 -6.50 20.12
CA GLU A 629 -0.52 -7.23 20.28
C GLU A 629 -0.32 -8.74 20.48
N LEU A 630 0.65 -9.35 19.80
CA LEU A 630 0.97 -10.76 20.02
C LEU A 630 1.61 -10.98 21.39
N TYR A 631 2.57 -10.13 21.78
CA TYR A 631 3.19 -10.18 23.10
C TYR A 631 2.14 -10.05 24.20
N ASP A 632 1.27 -9.03 24.13
CA ASP A 632 0.23 -8.78 25.12
C ASP A 632 -0.86 -9.86 25.11
N PHE A 633 -0.96 -10.65 24.05
CA PHE A 633 -1.83 -11.82 24.01
C PHE A 633 -1.19 -13.03 24.70
N TRP A 634 0.12 -13.18 24.61
CA TRP A 634 0.88 -14.26 25.23
C TRP A 634 1.23 -13.99 26.69
N PHE A 635 1.47 -12.74 27.07
CA PHE A 635 1.99 -12.35 28.37
C PHE A 635 1.19 -11.20 28.99
N ASP A 636 1.17 -11.12 30.32
CA ASP A 636 0.68 -9.96 31.07
C ASP A 636 1.74 -8.85 31.18
N ALA A 637 1.42 -7.79 31.92
CA ALA A 637 2.33 -6.66 32.12
C ALA A 637 3.61 -7.09 32.83
N GLU A 638 3.51 -8.11 33.69
CA GLU A 638 4.58 -8.72 34.46
C GLU A 638 5.42 -9.74 33.65
N GLY A 639 5.00 -10.06 32.43
CA GLY A 639 5.66 -11.07 31.60
C GLY A 639 5.27 -12.51 31.94
N ASN A 640 4.24 -12.74 32.77
CA ASN A 640 3.71 -14.07 33.01
C ASN A 640 2.82 -14.51 31.84
N LYS A 641 2.86 -15.81 31.54
CA LYS A 641 2.05 -16.43 30.49
C LYS A 641 0.56 -16.27 30.76
N LYS A 642 -0.18 -15.76 29.78
CA LYS A 642 -1.64 -15.72 29.79
C LYS A 642 -2.26 -17.08 29.47
N GLN A 643 -3.50 -17.25 29.91
CA GLN A 643 -4.23 -18.52 29.87
C GLN A 643 -4.25 -19.18 28.48
N GLN A 644 -4.49 -18.43 27.41
CA GLN A 644 -4.54 -18.99 26.05
C GLN A 644 -3.18 -19.57 25.60
N LEU A 645 -2.07 -18.97 26.03
CA LEU A 645 -0.75 -19.53 25.77
C LEU A 645 -0.52 -20.77 26.64
N LYS A 646 -0.92 -20.72 27.92
CA LYS A 646 -0.83 -21.85 28.86
C LYS A 646 -1.51 -23.11 28.34
N HIS A 647 -2.69 -22.98 27.71
CA HIS A 647 -3.40 -24.12 27.10
C HIS A 647 -2.54 -24.91 26.11
N PHE A 648 -1.67 -24.24 25.35
CA PHE A 648 -0.78 -24.92 24.40
C PHE A 648 0.45 -25.56 25.04
N ILE A 649 1.02 -24.93 26.08
CA ILE A 649 2.39 -25.23 26.54
C ILE A 649 2.48 -25.88 27.91
N GLU A 650 1.48 -25.73 28.77
CA GLU A 650 1.46 -26.36 30.09
C GLU A 650 1.03 -27.82 29.96
N LYS A 651 1.77 -28.70 30.66
CA LYS A 651 1.42 -30.13 30.71
C LYS A 651 0.16 -30.32 31.54
N ARG A 652 -0.92 -30.77 30.89
CA ARG A 652 -2.09 -31.34 31.56
C ARG A 652 -2.11 -32.85 31.31
N ASN A 653 -2.32 -33.64 32.37
CA ASN A 653 -2.57 -35.09 32.32
C ASN A 653 -1.47 -35.93 31.62
N GLY A 654 -0.19 -35.58 31.79
CA GLY A 654 0.94 -36.36 31.25
C GLY A 654 1.11 -36.34 29.72
N GLY A 655 0.31 -35.55 28.99
CA GLY A 655 0.35 -35.45 27.53
C GLY A 655 1.53 -34.66 26.96
N LYS A 656 1.81 -34.85 25.65
CA LYS A 656 2.76 -34.01 24.90
C LYS A 656 2.10 -32.66 24.57
N CYS A 657 2.75 -31.56 24.93
CA CYS A 657 2.26 -30.20 24.66
C CYS A 657 3.08 -29.50 23.57
N PHE A 658 2.51 -28.45 22.97
CA PHE A 658 3.27 -27.59 22.07
C PHE A 658 4.33 -26.83 22.87
N THR A 659 5.41 -26.44 22.19
CA THR A 659 6.36 -25.47 22.71
C THR A 659 6.15 -24.12 22.03
N LEU A 660 6.65 -23.04 22.61
CA LEU A 660 6.71 -21.75 21.92
C LEU A 660 7.53 -21.84 20.63
N TYR A 661 8.57 -22.68 20.61
CA TYR A 661 9.27 -23.04 19.37
C TYR A 661 8.30 -23.58 18.30
N ASN A 662 7.42 -24.52 18.67
CA ASN A 662 6.45 -25.07 17.72
C ASN A 662 5.47 -24.02 17.21
N LEU A 663 4.92 -23.21 18.12
CA LEU A 663 3.98 -22.15 17.79
C LEU A 663 4.63 -21.08 16.88
N SER A 664 5.88 -20.71 17.15
CA SER A 664 6.61 -19.75 16.32
C SER A 664 6.78 -20.23 14.88
N GLY A 665 7.07 -21.52 14.67
CA GLY A 665 7.16 -22.09 13.32
C GLY A 665 5.82 -22.11 12.59
N ILE A 666 4.72 -22.40 13.30
CA ILE A 666 3.37 -22.34 12.73
C ILE A 666 3.00 -20.91 12.33
N LEU A 667 3.31 -19.94 13.20
CA LEU A 667 2.99 -18.53 13.02
C LEU A 667 3.95 -17.79 12.07
N SER A 668 5.03 -18.42 11.61
CA SER A 668 5.91 -17.85 10.59
C SER A 668 5.10 -17.36 9.38
N LYS A 669 5.43 -16.15 8.89
CA LYS A 669 4.73 -15.41 7.82
C LYS A 669 3.30 -14.98 8.17
N ALA A 670 2.91 -14.93 9.44
CA ALA A 670 1.63 -14.35 9.84
C ALA A 670 1.61 -12.82 9.72
N GLY A 671 2.78 -12.17 9.82
CA GLY A 671 2.97 -10.74 9.64
C GLY A 671 2.06 -9.93 10.57
N ALA A 672 1.34 -8.96 10.00
CA ALA A 672 0.41 -8.11 10.74
C ALA A 672 -0.76 -8.88 11.42
N LYS A 673 -1.00 -10.14 11.05
CA LYS A 673 -2.11 -10.96 11.56
C LYS A 673 -1.67 -11.98 12.61
N ALA A 674 -0.47 -11.88 13.18
CA ALA A 674 0.08 -12.89 14.09
C ALA A 674 -0.84 -13.23 15.29
N LYS A 675 -1.36 -12.23 16.02
CA LYS A 675 -2.32 -12.44 17.11
C LYS A 675 -3.58 -13.15 16.63
N HIS A 676 -4.15 -12.71 15.51
CA HIS A 676 -5.38 -13.30 14.95
C HIS A 676 -5.17 -14.75 14.51
N ALA A 677 -4.02 -15.03 13.88
CA ALA A 677 -3.61 -16.36 13.49
C ALA A 677 -3.51 -17.30 14.71
N PHE A 678 -2.85 -16.83 15.78
CA PHE A 678 -2.75 -17.58 17.03
C PHE A 678 -4.12 -17.81 17.67
N LYS A 679 -4.97 -16.79 17.77
CA LYS A 679 -6.33 -16.92 18.32
C LYS A 679 -7.17 -17.92 17.52
N LYS A 680 -7.13 -17.87 16.20
CA LYS A 680 -7.85 -18.83 15.35
C LYS A 680 -7.32 -20.25 15.52
N LEU A 681 -5.99 -20.42 15.67
CA LEU A 681 -5.39 -21.72 15.94
C LEU A 681 -5.80 -22.24 17.33
N HIS A 682 -5.82 -21.37 18.34
CA HIS A 682 -6.30 -21.70 19.68
C HIS A 682 -7.72 -22.26 19.63
N ASN A 683 -8.67 -21.51 19.03
CA ASN A 683 -10.08 -21.86 19.04
C ASN A 683 -10.44 -23.14 18.27
N ILE A 684 -9.53 -23.68 17.46
CA ILE A 684 -9.74 -24.97 16.80
C ILE A 684 -9.09 -26.13 17.57
N CYS A 685 -8.15 -25.84 18.46
CA CYS A 685 -7.44 -26.81 19.28
C CYS A 685 -8.00 -26.90 20.70
N PHE A 686 -8.62 -25.83 21.20
CA PHE A 686 -9.12 -25.70 22.56
C PHE A 686 -10.44 -24.90 22.62
N ASN A 687 -11.29 -25.20 23.59
CA ASN A 687 -12.41 -24.33 24.00
C ASN A 687 -11.94 -23.18 24.92
N ASP A 688 -12.88 -22.37 25.41
CA ASP A 688 -12.57 -21.20 26.23
C ASP A 688 -12.01 -21.59 27.61
N GLU A 689 -12.38 -22.77 28.12
CA GLU A 689 -11.89 -23.38 29.36
C GLU A 689 -10.48 -24.00 29.21
N GLY A 690 -10.01 -24.16 27.97
CA GLY A 690 -8.73 -24.77 27.65
C GLY A 690 -8.76 -26.30 27.60
N GLU A 691 -9.95 -26.89 27.50
CA GLU A 691 -10.11 -28.29 27.15
C GLU A 691 -9.83 -28.49 25.68
N ARG A 692 -9.18 -29.60 25.36
CA ARG A 692 -8.78 -29.92 23.99
C ARG A 692 -10.03 -30.23 23.16
N THR A 693 -10.06 -29.71 21.94
CA THR A 693 -11.11 -30.07 20.99
C THR A 693 -10.92 -31.49 20.46
N GLU A 694 -12.01 -32.07 20.03
CA GLU A 694 -12.06 -33.37 19.35
C GLU A 694 -11.08 -33.47 18.17
N LEU A 695 -10.97 -32.38 17.39
CA LEU A 695 -10.06 -32.28 16.26
C LEU A 695 -8.60 -32.56 16.65
N LEU A 696 -8.12 -31.95 17.73
CA LEU A 696 -6.73 -32.15 18.17
C LEU A 696 -6.56 -33.50 18.87
N ASP A 697 -7.60 -34.00 19.55
CA ASP A 697 -7.60 -35.34 20.14
C ASP A 697 -7.47 -36.45 19.09
N ASP A 698 -8.15 -36.33 17.95
CA ASP A 698 -8.08 -37.33 16.87
C ASP A 698 -6.65 -37.47 16.33
N PHE A 699 -5.95 -36.35 16.13
CA PHE A 699 -4.53 -36.35 15.78
C PHE A 699 -3.66 -37.06 16.82
N TYR A 700 -3.89 -36.81 18.11
CA TYR A 700 -3.10 -37.43 19.17
C TYR A 700 -3.39 -38.94 19.30
N LYS A 701 -4.65 -39.36 19.15
CA LYS A 701 -5.04 -40.77 19.05
C LYS A 701 -4.36 -41.46 17.86
N ALA A 702 -4.26 -40.76 16.73
CA ALA A 702 -3.49 -41.18 15.55
C ALA A 702 -1.96 -40.99 15.71
N ARG A 703 -1.44 -40.78 16.92
CA ARG A 703 -0.01 -40.68 17.25
C ARG A 703 0.73 -39.48 16.64
N PHE A 704 0.03 -38.46 16.13
CA PHE A 704 0.66 -37.19 15.80
C PHE A 704 1.07 -36.48 17.10
N THR A 705 2.30 -35.98 17.13
CA THR A 705 2.78 -35.16 18.24
C THR A 705 2.70 -33.68 17.89
N PRO A 706 2.71 -32.78 18.90
CA PRO A 706 2.77 -31.33 18.66
C PRO A 706 3.88 -30.90 17.71
N SER A 707 5.06 -31.52 17.78
CA SER A 707 6.17 -31.23 16.86
C SER A 707 5.90 -31.71 15.44
N ASN A 708 5.17 -32.81 15.25
CA ASN A 708 4.77 -33.27 13.93
C ASN A 708 3.78 -32.29 13.29
N LEU A 709 2.74 -31.90 14.03
CA LEU A 709 1.78 -30.90 13.55
C LEU A 709 2.45 -29.56 13.27
N SER A 710 3.40 -29.15 14.11
CA SER A 710 4.18 -27.93 13.92
C SER A 710 5.06 -27.96 12.67
N SER A 711 5.75 -29.07 12.40
CA SER A 711 6.53 -29.25 11.16
C SER A 711 5.65 -29.13 9.93
N LEU A 712 4.51 -29.83 9.95
CA LEU A 712 3.58 -29.85 8.83
C LEU A 712 2.90 -28.49 8.61
N LEU A 713 2.57 -27.76 9.68
CA LEU A 713 1.99 -26.42 9.63
C LEU A 713 3.03 -25.29 9.58
N CYS A 714 4.32 -25.60 9.42
CA CYS A 714 5.39 -24.60 9.40
C CYS A 714 5.15 -23.55 8.30
N ALA A 715 5.32 -22.27 8.63
CA ALA A 715 5.13 -21.14 7.72
C ALA A 715 3.73 -21.01 7.09
N THR A 716 2.71 -21.67 7.65
CA THR A 716 1.29 -21.47 7.25
C THR A 716 0.73 -20.14 7.77
N GLY A 717 1.31 -19.59 8.84
CA GLY A 717 1.03 -18.26 9.37
C GLY A 717 -0.46 -18.05 9.63
N SER A 718 -1.04 -17.05 8.97
CA SER A 718 -2.47 -16.71 9.12
C SER A 718 -3.46 -17.79 8.64
N ARG A 719 -2.98 -18.80 7.91
CA ARG A 719 -3.79 -19.90 7.38
C ARG A 719 -3.74 -21.16 8.24
N ALA A 720 -2.91 -21.19 9.30
CA ALA A 720 -2.67 -22.38 10.12
C ALA A 720 -3.96 -23.11 10.54
N SER A 721 -4.96 -22.37 11.03
CA SER A 721 -6.21 -22.97 11.50
C SER A 721 -7.03 -23.62 10.38
N HIS A 722 -7.10 -22.97 9.21
CA HIS A 722 -7.81 -23.50 8.04
C HIS A 722 -7.09 -24.76 7.52
N VAL A 723 -5.77 -24.68 7.46
CA VAL A 723 -4.94 -25.78 6.96
C VAL A 723 -5.02 -26.99 7.89
N LEU A 724 -5.00 -26.80 9.21
CA LEU A 724 -5.16 -27.89 10.17
C LEU A 724 -6.55 -28.55 10.08
N LYS A 725 -7.62 -27.75 9.89
CA LYS A 725 -8.97 -28.28 9.65
C LYS A 725 -9.06 -29.11 8.37
N ARG A 726 -8.52 -28.60 7.27
CA ARG A 726 -8.50 -29.35 6.00
C ARG A 726 -7.74 -30.66 6.15
N LEU A 727 -6.58 -30.63 6.83
CA LEU A 727 -5.81 -31.84 7.11
C LEU A 727 -6.61 -32.86 7.94
N HIS A 728 -7.35 -32.40 8.96
CA HIS A 728 -8.21 -33.28 9.76
C HIS A 728 -9.21 -34.01 8.87
N ASN A 729 -9.92 -33.30 7.99
CA ASN A 729 -10.89 -33.90 7.06
C ASN A 729 -10.26 -34.89 6.05
N VAL A 730 -8.96 -34.76 5.77
CA VAL A 730 -8.22 -35.70 4.90
C VAL A 730 -7.82 -36.96 5.67
N CYS A 731 -7.42 -36.80 6.93
CA CYS A 731 -6.93 -37.89 7.77
C CYS A 731 -8.03 -38.67 8.49
N PHE A 732 -9.20 -38.06 8.71
CA PHE A 732 -10.31 -38.63 9.47
C PHE A 732 -11.63 -38.48 8.72
N ASP A 733 -12.48 -39.52 8.78
CA ASP A 733 -13.81 -39.51 8.19
C ASP A 733 -14.86 -38.85 9.11
N GLU A 734 -16.12 -38.83 8.69
CA GLU A 734 -17.24 -38.27 9.47
C GLU A 734 -17.46 -39.02 10.81
N LYS A 735 -17.02 -40.29 10.89
CA LYS A 735 -17.05 -41.10 12.13
C LYS A 735 -15.80 -40.87 12.98
N ARG A 736 -14.88 -40.01 12.54
CA ARG A 736 -13.60 -39.67 13.17
C ARG A 736 -12.63 -40.85 13.24
N GLU A 737 -12.80 -41.81 12.32
CA GLU A 737 -11.88 -42.92 12.12
C GLU A 737 -10.82 -42.57 11.07
N ILE A 738 -9.67 -43.24 11.14
CA ILE A 738 -8.57 -43.02 10.20
C ILE A 738 -9.03 -43.34 8.78
N THR A 739 -8.91 -42.38 7.86
CA THR A 739 -9.26 -42.61 6.45
C THR A 739 -8.36 -43.64 5.79
N ARG A 740 -8.83 -44.24 4.70
CA ARG A 740 -8.02 -45.13 3.85
C ARG A 740 -6.67 -44.49 3.47
N LEU A 741 -6.69 -43.20 3.14
CA LEU A 741 -5.51 -42.43 2.77
C LEU A 741 -4.39 -42.55 3.82
N LEU A 742 -4.69 -42.19 5.07
CA LEU A 742 -3.72 -42.26 6.15
C LEU A 742 -3.41 -43.73 6.55
N GLY A 743 -4.43 -44.60 6.46
CA GLY A 743 -4.31 -46.03 6.71
C GLY A 743 -3.31 -46.73 5.78
N ASP A 744 -3.28 -46.40 4.50
CA ASP A 744 -2.38 -47.01 3.52
C ASP A 744 -0.91 -46.62 3.80
N PHE A 745 -0.64 -45.38 4.18
CA PHE A 745 0.69 -44.97 4.65
C PHE A 745 1.12 -45.75 5.91
N TYR A 746 0.21 -45.97 6.86
CA TYR A 746 0.52 -46.75 8.06
C TYR A 746 0.82 -48.21 7.74
N LYS A 747 0.05 -48.82 6.83
CA LYS A 747 0.31 -50.19 6.33
C LYS A 747 1.67 -50.27 5.63
N ALA A 748 2.06 -49.24 4.89
CA ALA A 748 3.38 -49.13 4.26
C ALA A 748 4.52 -48.80 5.25
N GLY A 749 4.23 -48.66 6.56
CA GLY A 749 5.23 -48.47 7.60
C GLY A 749 5.63 -47.00 7.85
N PHE A 750 4.93 -46.04 7.27
CA PHE A 750 5.12 -44.62 7.57
C PHE A 750 4.51 -44.27 8.93
N LYS A 751 5.24 -43.44 9.69
CA LYS A 751 4.75 -42.86 10.95
C LYS A 751 4.31 -41.42 10.71
N PRO A 752 3.39 -40.86 11.52
CA PRO A 752 2.98 -39.46 11.42
C PRO A 752 4.16 -38.48 11.31
N GLY A 753 5.17 -38.64 12.18
CA GLY A 753 6.34 -37.75 12.15
C GLY A 753 7.19 -37.85 10.90
N ASN A 754 7.15 -39.00 10.21
CA ASN A 754 7.84 -39.17 8.93
C ASN A 754 7.14 -38.39 7.83
N LEU A 755 5.80 -38.52 7.73
CA LEU A 755 4.97 -37.80 6.76
C LEU A 755 5.04 -36.28 6.99
N CYS A 756 4.90 -35.84 8.24
CA CYS A 756 4.98 -34.42 8.61
C CYS A 756 6.34 -33.78 8.29
N SER A 757 7.40 -34.57 8.33
CA SER A 757 8.76 -34.13 7.99
C SER A 757 8.94 -33.93 6.49
N MET A 758 8.45 -34.88 5.68
CA MET A 758 8.50 -34.80 4.22
C MET A 758 7.65 -33.63 3.71
N LEU A 759 6.43 -33.50 4.24
CA LEU A 759 5.44 -32.51 3.85
C LEU A 759 5.54 -31.20 4.65
N SER A 760 6.70 -30.90 5.24
CA SER A 760 6.90 -29.71 6.08
C SER A 760 6.46 -28.43 5.34
N GLY A 761 5.44 -27.75 5.86
CA GLY A 761 4.84 -26.55 5.25
C GLY A 761 3.98 -26.78 4.00
N ALA A 762 3.78 -28.02 3.56
CA ALA A 762 2.95 -28.39 2.40
C ALA A 762 1.91 -29.49 2.72
N PRO A 763 1.06 -29.33 3.74
CA PRO A 763 0.10 -30.34 4.16
C PRO A 763 -0.98 -30.69 3.13
N HIS A 764 -1.23 -29.78 2.18
CA HIS A 764 -2.23 -29.98 1.13
C HIS A 764 -1.81 -31.02 0.09
N ASN A 765 -0.51 -31.33 0.00
CA ASN A 765 0.01 -32.35 -0.91
C ASN A 765 -0.17 -33.77 -0.36
N LEU A 766 -0.75 -33.95 0.83
CA LEU A 766 -0.90 -35.28 1.42
C LEU A 766 -1.83 -36.20 0.59
N GLU A 767 -2.92 -35.64 0.04
CA GLU A 767 -3.84 -36.35 -0.86
C GLU A 767 -3.13 -36.74 -2.16
N GLU A 768 -2.54 -35.75 -2.83
CA GLU A 768 -1.80 -35.96 -4.07
C GLU A 768 -0.63 -36.96 -3.88
N LEU A 769 0.05 -36.92 -2.73
CA LEU A 769 1.12 -37.86 -2.38
C LEU A 769 0.59 -39.28 -2.18
N HIS A 770 -0.58 -39.44 -1.56
CA HIS A 770 -1.21 -40.76 -1.45
C HIS A 770 -1.54 -41.32 -2.83
N ASP A 771 -2.19 -40.53 -3.69
CA ASP A 771 -2.56 -40.95 -5.04
C ASP A 771 -1.32 -41.35 -5.85
N PHE A 772 -0.26 -40.52 -5.80
CA PHE A 772 1.02 -40.81 -6.45
C PHE A 772 1.67 -42.11 -5.97
N CYS A 773 1.60 -42.37 -4.65
CA CYS A 773 2.27 -43.51 -4.03
C CYS A 773 1.48 -44.82 -4.10
N PHE A 774 0.14 -44.78 -4.14
CA PHE A 774 -0.70 -45.97 -3.92
C PHE A 774 -1.82 -46.19 -4.94
N VAL A 775 -2.17 -45.20 -5.76
CA VAL A 775 -3.34 -45.28 -6.66
C VAL A 775 -2.93 -45.19 -8.13
N ALA A 776 -1.97 -44.33 -8.46
CA ALA A 776 -1.53 -44.08 -9.82
C ALA A 776 -0.54 -45.15 -10.35
N GLU A 777 -0.32 -45.14 -11.67
CA GLU A 777 0.73 -45.92 -12.35
C GLU A 777 2.13 -45.60 -11.80
N THR A 778 2.30 -44.44 -11.17
CA THR A 778 3.53 -44.00 -10.49
C THR A 778 3.78 -44.68 -9.14
N SER A 779 2.88 -45.53 -8.64
CA SER A 779 3.12 -46.27 -7.39
C SER A 779 4.39 -47.14 -7.43
N VAL A 780 4.83 -47.50 -8.65
CA VAL A 780 6.08 -48.21 -8.92
C VAL A 780 7.31 -47.54 -8.31
N TYR A 781 7.40 -46.20 -8.33
CA TYR A 781 8.54 -45.45 -7.78
C TYR A 781 8.72 -45.70 -6.28
N LEU A 782 7.63 -45.64 -5.52
CA LEU A 782 7.67 -45.91 -4.08
C LEU A 782 7.96 -47.40 -3.82
N ASN A 783 7.33 -48.30 -4.59
CA ASN A 783 7.52 -49.74 -4.44
C ASN A 783 8.99 -50.14 -4.64
N HIS A 784 9.65 -49.63 -5.68
CA HIS A 784 11.08 -49.89 -5.91
C HIS A 784 11.94 -49.39 -4.74
N LEU A 785 11.72 -48.15 -4.31
CA LEU A 785 12.44 -47.55 -3.18
C LEU A 785 12.27 -48.35 -1.88
N LEU A 786 11.13 -49.01 -1.68
CA LEU A 786 10.84 -49.79 -0.47
C LEU A 786 11.12 -51.31 -0.63
N SER A 787 11.46 -51.79 -1.82
CA SER A 787 11.55 -53.23 -2.12
C SER A 787 12.82 -53.92 -1.62
N GLY A 788 12.65 -55.07 -0.94
CA GLY A 788 13.72 -56.05 -0.66
C GLY A 788 14.77 -55.68 0.39
N LYS A 789 15.82 -56.53 0.51
CA LYS A 789 16.96 -56.33 1.44
C LYS A 789 17.83 -55.11 1.10
N ALA A 790 17.64 -54.52 -0.08
CA ALA A 790 18.41 -53.39 -0.58
C ALA A 790 17.60 -52.09 -0.72
N GLY A 791 16.30 -52.11 -0.40
CA GLY A 791 15.45 -50.92 -0.37
C GLY A 791 15.64 -50.09 0.90
N PHE A 792 15.11 -48.86 0.87
CA PHE A 792 15.08 -47.96 2.00
C PHE A 792 13.88 -48.28 2.90
N LYS A 793 14.09 -48.27 4.21
CA LYS A 793 12.96 -48.24 5.15
C LYS A 793 12.21 -46.91 4.96
N PRO A 794 10.87 -46.86 5.17
CA PRO A 794 10.11 -45.61 5.11
C PRO A 794 10.76 -44.51 5.96
N SER A 795 11.16 -44.81 7.20
CA SER A 795 11.85 -43.85 8.07
C SER A 795 13.17 -43.31 7.51
N SER A 796 13.89 -44.10 6.72
CA SER A 796 15.15 -43.70 6.08
C SER A 796 14.86 -42.73 4.93
N LEU A 797 13.90 -43.08 4.06
CA LEU A 797 13.46 -42.23 2.97
C LEU A 797 12.95 -40.87 3.48
N CYS A 798 12.15 -40.85 4.55
CA CYS A 798 11.61 -39.62 5.11
C CYS A 798 12.68 -38.72 5.76
N LYS A 799 13.77 -39.29 6.29
CA LYS A 799 14.91 -38.49 6.81
C LYS A 799 15.63 -37.77 5.68
N MET A 800 15.76 -38.44 4.53
CA MET A 800 16.43 -37.89 3.36
C MET A 800 15.60 -36.80 2.71
N LEU A 801 14.31 -37.09 2.49
CA LEU A 801 13.35 -36.19 1.89
C LEU A 801 12.71 -35.22 2.90
N HIS A 802 13.29 -35.09 4.10
CA HIS A 802 12.84 -34.12 5.10
C HIS A 802 12.91 -32.70 4.51
N GLY A 803 11.78 -31.98 4.59
CA GLY A 803 11.68 -30.62 4.07
C GLY A 803 11.45 -30.50 2.57
N ALA A 804 11.20 -31.60 1.83
CA ALA A 804 10.85 -31.55 0.41
C ALA A 804 9.57 -30.74 0.15
N GLY A 805 8.62 -30.77 1.10
CA GLY A 805 7.42 -29.95 1.11
C GLY A 805 6.59 -30.16 -0.15
N ALA A 806 6.37 -29.09 -0.90
CA ALA A 806 5.58 -29.11 -2.13
C ALA A 806 6.27 -29.87 -3.28
N ASN A 807 7.60 -30.03 -3.23
CA ASN A 807 8.40 -30.67 -4.27
C ASN A 807 8.59 -32.18 -4.01
N ILE A 808 7.75 -32.79 -3.18
CA ILE A 808 7.98 -34.16 -2.77
C ILE A 808 7.91 -35.17 -3.92
N PHE A 809 7.07 -34.90 -4.94
CA PHE A 809 6.92 -35.77 -6.12
C PHE A 809 8.20 -35.84 -6.94
N SER A 810 8.70 -34.67 -7.37
CA SER A 810 9.96 -34.60 -8.10
C SER A 810 11.11 -35.16 -7.28
N ALA A 811 11.13 -34.88 -5.96
CA ALA A 811 12.14 -35.42 -5.07
C ALA A 811 12.14 -36.96 -5.00
N ILE A 812 10.97 -37.61 -5.02
CA ILE A 812 10.87 -39.08 -5.06
C ILE A 812 11.32 -39.63 -6.41
N ILE A 813 10.86 -39.02 -7.51
CA ILE A 813 11.21 -39.44 -8.88
C ILE A 813 12.71 -39.30 -9.11
N ASP A 814 13.26 -38.10 -8.91
CA ASP A 814 14.68 -37.82 -9.11
C ASP A 814 15.56 -38.75 -8.25
N PHE A 815 15.13 -39.02 -7.01
CA PHE A 815 15.87 -39.90 -6.12
C PHE A 815 15.77 -41.36 -6.54
N HIS A 816 14.60 -41.80 -6.99
CA HIS A 816 14.40 -43.12 -7.57
C HIS A 816 15.32 -43.30 -8.77
N ASP A 817 15.32 -42.38 -9.74
CA ASP A 817 16.04 -42.55 -11.01
C ASP A 817 17.57 -42.54 -10.83
N VAL A 818 18.07 -41.94 -9.75
CA VAL A 818 19.48 -42.05 -9.35
C VAL A 818 19.80 -43.42 -8.75
N CYS A 819 18.84 -44.07 -8.10
CA CYS A 819 19.03 -45.32 -7.36
C CYS A 819 18.63 -46.59 -8.13
N PHE A 820 17.63 -46.48 -9.00
CA PHE A 820 16.96 -47.59 -9.69
C PHE A 820 16.64 -47.23 -11.14
N ASP A 821 16.63 -48.23 -12.03
CA ASP A 821 16.11 -48.09 -13.39
C ASP A 821 14.57 -48.28 -13.44
N GLU A 822 13.99 -48.13 -14.63
CA GLU A 822 12.54 -48.31 -14.85
C GLU A 822 12.03 -49.69 -14.44
N GLY A 823 12.89 -50.72 -14.48
CA GLY A 823 12.57 -52.09 -14.06
C GLY A 823 12.77 -52.37 -12.57
N GLY A 824 13.23 -51.37 -11.79
CA GLY A 824 13.50 -51.50 -10.37
C GLY A 824 14.85 -52.15 -10.05
N ASN A 825 15.73 -52.31 -11.03
CA ASN A 825 17.10 -52.77 -10.79
C ASN A 825 17.96 -51.61 -10.29
N LYS A 826 18.93 -51.91 -9.41
CA LYS A 826 19.83 -50.88 -8.90
C LYS A 826 20.67 -50.29 -10.03
N THR A 827 20.80 -48.98 -10.02
CA THR A 827 21.80 -48.31 -10.86
C THR A 827 23.21 -48.70 -10.43
N GLN A 828 24.18 -48.46 -11.31
CA GLN A 828 25.61 -48.64 -11.00
C GLN A 828 26.00 -47.85 -9.74
N LEU A 829 25.50 -46.61 -9.62
CA LEU A 829 25.78 -45.72 -8.49
C LEU A 829 25.40 -46.36 -7.15
N LEU A 830 24.17 -46.88 -7.03
CA LEU A 830 23.72 -47.50 -5.79
C LEU A 830 24.42 -48.85 -5.55
N SER A 831 24.73 -49.58 -6.63
CA SER A 831 25.47 -50.84 -6.55
C SER A 831 26.88 -50.64 -6.01
N ASP A 832 27.59 -49.58 -6.41
CA ASP A 832 28.94 -49.27 -5.93
C ASP A 832 28.98 -48.87 -4.46
N PHE A 833 28.01 -48.11 -3.97
CA PHE A 833 27.88 -47.85 -2.53
C PHE A 833 27.62 -49.14 -1.73
N HIS A 834 26.76 -50.03 -2.23
CA HIS A 834 26.52 -51.33 -1.59
C HIS A 834 27.77 -52.21 -1.62
N ASN A 835 28.50 -52.25 -2.73
CA ASN A 835 29.76 -52.99 -2.86
C ASN A 835 30.85 -52.43 -1.94
N ALA A 836 30.85 -51.12 -1.68
CA ALA A 836 31.70 -50.46 -0.69
C ALA A 836 31.24 -50.66 0.77
N GLY A 837 30.17 -51.42 1.01
CA GLY A 837 29.67 -51.79 2.34
C GLY A 837 28.72 -50.77 2.98
N PHE A 838 28.27 -49.74 2.26
CA PHE A 838 27.21 -48.85 2.77
C PHE A 838 25.87 -49.56 2.76
N THR A 839 25.08 -49.40 3.82
CA THR A 839 23.68 -49.83 3.84
C THR A 839 22.75 -48.67 3.46
N PRO A 840 21.48 -48.94 3.07
CA PRO A 840 20.48 -47.88 2.92
C PRO A 840 20.30 -47.02 4.18
N SER A 841 20.59 -47.57 5.37
CA SER A 841 20.57 -46.80 6.61
C SER A 841 21.74 -45.82 6.72
N ASP A 842 22.89 -46.12 6.12
CA ASP A 842 24.07 -45.26 6.16
C ASP A 842 23.92 -44.12 5.16
N LEU A 843 23.45 -44.43 3.95
CA LEU A 843 23.11 -43.40 2.96
C LEU A 843 22.05 -42.44 3.48
N SER A 844 21.04 -42.93 4.22
CA SER A 844 20.02 -42.05 4.79
C SER A 844 20.52 -41.15 5.92
N LYS A 845 21.58 -41.52 6.64
CA LYS A 845 22.24 -40.64 7.61
C LYS A 845 22.99 -39.52 6.89
N ILE A 846 23.74 -39.87 5.84
CA ILE A 846 24.50 -38.91 5.02
C ILE A 846 23.57 -37.90 4.37
N LEU A 847 22.52 -38.40 3.70
CA LEU A 847 21.54 -37.59 2.98
C LEU A 847 20.46 -37.00 3.90
N SER A 848 20.57 -37.12 5.22
CA SER A 848 19.58 -36.60 6.15
C SER A 848 19.40 -35.09 5.97
N MET A 849 18.15 -34.62 5.85
CA MET A 849 17.78 -33.23 5.56
C MET A 849 18.20 -32.70 4.17
N ALA A 850 18.43 -33.59 3.20
CA ALA A 850 18.69 -33.19 1.82
C ALA A 850 17.43 -32.63 1.10
N GLY A 851 16.23 -33.02 1.55
CA GLY A 851 14.96 -32.56 0.98
C GLY A 851 14.85 -32.93 -0.49
N SER A 852 14.43 -31.97 -1.32
CA SER A 852 14.35 -32.15 -2.78
C SER A 852 15.70 -32.31 -3.48
N ASN A 853 16.81 -32.05 -2.80
CA ASN A 853 18.16 -32.15 -3.38
C ASN A 853 18.81 -33.53 -3.16
N ALA A 854 18.11 -34.48 -2.54
CA ALA A 854 18.68 -35.79 -2.18
C ALA A 854 19.34 -36.50 -3.37
N ALA A 855 18.70 -36.50 -4.54
CA ALA A 855 19.22 -37.09 -5.76
C ALA A 855 20.52 -36.41 -6.23
N TYR A 856 20.50 -35.09 -6.33
CA TYR A 856 21.65 -34.27 -6.73
C TYR A 856 22.84 -34.45 -5.78
N ILE A 857 22.59 -34.42 -4.47
CA ILE A 857 23.62 -34.60 -3.45
C ILE A 857 24.21 -36.00 -3.51
N LEU A 858 23.38 -37.04 -3.67
CA LEU A 858 23.86 -38.41 -3.78
C LEU A 858 24.77 -38.59 -5.02
N LYS A 859 24.38 -38.01 -6.16
CA LYS A 859 25.20 -38.03 -7.39
C LYS A 859 26.55 -37.34 -7.21
N ASN A 860 26.56 -36.13 -6.65
CA ASN A 860 27.81 -35.42 -6.39
C ASN A 860 28.67 -36.13 -5.32
N PHE A 861 28.03 -36.71 -4.31
CA PHE A 861 28.74 -37.45 -3.28
C PHE A 861 29.38 -38.71 -3.84
N TYR A 862 28.71 -39.39 -4.79
CA TYR A 862 29.28 -40.48 -5.56
C TYR A 862 30.53 -40.04 -6.33
N GLU A 863 30.49 -38.92 -7.03
CA GLU A 863 31.65 -38.38 -7.75
C GLU A 863 32.84 -38.11 -6.80
N VAL A 864 32.59 -37.53 -5.64
CA VAL A 864 33.64 -37.27 -4.64
C VAL A 864 34.18 -38.57 -4.04
N CYS A 865 33.33 -39.57 -3.81
CA CYS A 865 33.74 -40.83 -3.19
C CYS A 865 34.51 -41.74 -4.14
N PHE A 866 33.98 -41.97 -5.34
CA PHE A 866 34.45 -43.00 -6.27
C PHE A 866 35.30 -42.41 -7.40
N ASN A 867 34.84 -41.35 -8.08
CA ASN A 867 35.59 -40.79 -9.22
C ASN A 867 36.87 -40.07 -8.75
N LYS A 868 36.81 -39.35 -7.63
CA LYS A 868 38.01 -38.76 -6.99
C LYS A 868 38.77 -39.74 -6.09
N GLY A 869 38.22 -40.94 -5.85
CA GLY A 869 38.85 -42.00 -5.04
C GLY A 869 38.96 -41.73 -3.53
N ASN A 870 38.36 -40.65 -3.01
CA ASN A 870 38.52 -40.22 -1.62
C ASN A 870 38.03 -41.27 -0.61
N LEU A 871 36.98 -42.02 -0.96
CA LEU A 871 36.40 -43.03 -0.07
C LEU A 871 37.39 -44.18 0.18
N ARG A 872 38.19 -44.54 -0.82
CA ARG A 872 39.15 -45.65 -0.72
C ARG A 872 40.20 -45.40 0.37
N HIS A 873 40.59 -44.15 0.61
CA HIS A 873 41.54 -43.80 1.67
C HIS A 873 40.99 -44.06 3.06
N PHE A 874 39.70 -43.74 3.29
CA PHE A 874 39.04 -44.04 4.55
C PHE A 874 38.85 -45.54 4.74
N LEU A 875 38.35 -46.26 3.72
CA LEU A 875 38.07 -47.69 3.83
C LEU A 875 39.34 -48.56 3.90
N ALA A 876 40.48 -48.09 3.36
CA ALA A 876 41.78 -48.74 3.58
C ALA A 876 42.26 -48.67 5.05
N GLN A 877 41.55 -47.91 5.89
CA GLN A 877 41.75 -47.79 7.32
C GLN A 877 40.55 -48.40 8.08
N ASP A 878 40.10 -49.57 7.62
CA ASP A 878 38.93 -50.33 8.11
C ASP A 878 38.87 -50.51 9.64
N LYS A 879 40.03 -50.59 10.30
CA LYS A 879 40.16 -50.60 11.77
C LYS A 879 39.61 -49.34 12.46
N TYR A 880 39.54 -48.21 11.73
CA TYR A 880 39.16 -46.90 12.27
C TYR A 880 37.95 -46.28 11.56
N PHE A 881 37.67 -46.66 10.31
CA PHE A 881 36.59 -46.12 9.52
C PHE A 881 35.82 -47.23 8.80
N THR A 882 34.60 -47.48 9.28
CA THR A 882 33.61 -48.24 8.53
C THR A 882 32.67 -47.30 7.76
N PRO A 883 31.93 -47.79 6.75
CA PRO A 883 30.86 -47.03 6.11
C PRO A 883 29.86 -46.41 7.11
N ASN A 884 29.52 -47.14 8.16
CA ASN A 884 28.65 -46.66 9.23
C ASN A 884 29.30 -45.55 10.08
N ASP A 885 30.62 -45.61 10.33
CA ASP A 885 31.34 -44.52 11.00
C ASP A 885 31.33 -43.24 10.17
N LEU A 886 31.60 -43.33 8.87
CA LEU A 886 31.53 -42.19 7.96
C LEU A 886 30.13 -41.60 7.91
N ALA A 887 29.11 -42.45 7.84
CA ALA A 887 27.71 -42.01 7.85
C ALA A 887 27.32 -41.35 9.17
N ARG A 888 27.88 -41.78 10.31
CA ARG A 888 27.71 -41.13 11.60
C ARG A 888 28.41 -39.77 11.66
N ILE A 889 29.65 -39.67 11.16
CA ILE A 889 30.41 -38.41 11.11
C ILE A 889 29.65 -37.38 10.27
N LEU A 890 29.11 -37.78 9.12
CA LEU A 890 28.38 -36.91 8.19
C LEU A 890 26.89 -36.75 8.51
N TYR A 891 26.41 -37.31 9.62
CA TYR A 891 24.98 -37.28 9.94
C TYR A 891 24.47 -35.83 10.13
N GLY A 892 23.38 -35.50 9.44
CA GLY A 892 22.70 -34.20 9.57
C GLY A 892 23.39 -33.04 8.84
N VAL A 893 24.37 -33.33 7.97
CA VAL A 893 25.07 -32.30 7.20
C VAL A 893 24.22 -31.76 6.03
N GLY A 894 23.25 -32.54 5.54
CA GLY A 894 22.27 -32.11 4.52
C GLY A 894 22.92 -31.70 3.20
N ILE A 895 22.57 -30.50 2.71
CA ILE A 895 23.04 -30.00 1.40
C ILE A 895 24.57 -29.82 1.31
N ASN A 896 25.26 -29.73 2.45
CA ASN A 896 26.69 -29.46 2.52
C ASN A 896 27.57 -30.72 2.59
N VAL A 897 27.00 -31.91 2.39
CA VAL A 897 27.70 -33.19 2.55
C VAL A 897 28.98 -33.24 1.71
N CYS A 898 28.91 -32.85 0.44
CA CYS A 898 30.05 -32.91 -0.48
C CYS A 898 31.22 -32.01 -0.04
N PRO A 899 31.03 -30.68 0.14
CA PRO A 899 32.15 -29.81 0.55
C PRO A 899 32.69 -30.16 1.94
N ILE A 900 31.84 -30.67 2.85
CA ILE A 900 32.29 -31.11 4.18
C ILE A 900 33.07 -32.41 4.11
N PHE A 901 32.64 -33.39 3.31
CA PHE A 901 33.37 -34.63 3.14
C PHE A 901 34.75 -34.40 2.50
N GLU A 902 34.87 -33.49 1.53
CA GLU A 902 36.17 -33.09 0.98
C GLU A 902 37.07 -32.42 2.02
N LYS A 903 36.51 -31.55 2.88
CA LYS A 903 37.27 -30.97 4.01
C LYS A 903 37.71 -32.03 5.02
N LEU A 904 36.82 -32.96 5.34
CA LEU A 904 37.10 -34.08 6.24
C LEU A 904 38.20 -34.98 5.68
N HIS A 905 38.17 -35.24 4.36
CA HIS A 905 39.23 -35.98 3.67
C HIS A 905 40.56 -35.25 3.79
N ARG A 906 40.65 -33.97 3.42
CA ARG A 906 41.89 -33.17 3.53
C ARG A 906 42.42 -33.05 4.97
N LEU A 907 41.53 -33.12 5.96
CA LEU A 907 41.90 -33.13 7.36
C LEU A 907 42.58 -34.46 7.75
N CYS A 908 42.11 -35.57 7.21
CA CYS A 908 42.55 -36.93 7.57
C CYS A 908 43.68 -37.47 6.67
N PHE A 909 43.69 -37.09 5.40
CA PHE A 909 44.57 -37.60 4.36
C PHE A 909 45.11 -36.47 3.48
N ASP A 910 46.33 -36.63 2.97
CA ASP A 910 46.86 -35.78 1.91
C ASP A 910 46.34 -36.21 0.52
N LYS A 911 46.79 -35.52 -0.53
CA LYS A 911 46.37 -35.79 -1.92
C LYS A 911 46.72 -37.19 -2.39
N ASP A 912 47.77 -37.81 -1.83
CA ASP A 912 48.22 -39.16 -2.18
C ASP A 912 47.60 -40.23 -1.28
N GLY A 913 46.69 -39.85 -0.39
CA GLY A 913 46.01 -40.76 0.54
C GLY A 913 46.82 -41.16 1.76
N ARG A 914 47.94 -40.49 2.04
CA ARG A 914 48.72 -40.74 3.26
C ARG A 914 48.08 -40.02 4.44
N LYS A 915 48.10 -40.68 5.60
CA LYS A 915 47.54 -40.12 6.86
C LYS A 915 48.24 -38.80 7.20
N THR A 916 47.46 -37.75 7.43
CA THR A 916 47.97 -36.47 7.91
C THR A 916 48.50 -36.61 9.34
N LYS A 917 49.27 -35.60 9.81
CA LYS A 917 49.69 -35.51 11.21
C LYS A 917 48.48 -35.53 12.17
N TYR A 918 47.38 -34.91 11.76
CA TYR A 918 46.14 -34.86 12.53
C TYR A 918 45.56 -36.27 12.77
N LEU A 919 45.36 -37.05 11.71
CA LEU A 919 44.84 -38.42 11.85
C LEU A 919 45.81 -39.34 12.62
N LYS A 920 47.13 -39.22 12.38
CA LYS A 920 48.14 -39.99 13.12
C LYS A 920 48.09 -39.72 14.63
N ASN A 921 47.89 -38.46 15.02
CA ASN A 921 47.75 -38.08 16.42
C ASN A 921 46.46 -38.63 17.05
N LEU A 922 45.33 -38.54 16.33
CA LEU A 922 44.06 -39.11 16.79
C LEU A 922 44.13 -40.63 16.99
N ILE A 923 44.78 -41.34 16.08
CA ILE A 923 45.01 -42.79 16.21
C ILE A 923 45.87 -43.10 17.44
N LYS A 924 46.90 -42.29 17.72
CA LYS A 924 47.82 -42.53 18.84
C LYS A 924 47.19 -42.26 20.21
N ASN A 925 46.35 -41.22 20.32
CA ASN A 925 45.91 -40.70 21.61
C ASN A 925 44.43 -41.02 21.93
N ASP A 926 43.57 -41.15 20.93
CA ASP A 926 42.10 -41.17 21.10
C ASP A 926 41.41 -42.21 20.20
N GLN A 927 42.03 -43.38 20.04
CA GLN A 927 41.63 -44.38 19.05
C GLN A 927 40.14 -44.77 19.08
N HIS A 928 39.53 -44.82 20.27
CA HIS A 928 38.12 -45.19 20.44
C HIS A 928 37.12 -44.04 20.26
N LYS A 929 37.60 -42.80 20.12
CA LYS A 929 36.77 -41.57 20.01
C LYS A 929 36.91 -40.84 18.68
N ILE A 930 37.65 -41.41 17.72
CA ILE A 930 37.97 -40.75 16.44
C ILE A 930 36.69 -40.27 15.73
N SER A 931 35.70 -41.14 15.58
CA SER A 931 34.43 -40.80 14.91
C SER A 931 33.66 -39.68 15.63
N ASP A 932 33.67 -39.64 16.96
CA ASP A 932 32.95 -38.60 17.73
C ASP A 932 33.68 -37.25 17.64
N ILE A 933 35.01 -37.26 17.71
CA ILE A 933 35.83 -36.05 17.55
C ILE A 933 35.65 -35.48 16.14
N LEU A 934 35.67 -36.33 15.12
CA LEU A 934 35.46 -35.90 13.73
C LEU A 934 34.04 -35.43 13.47
N HIS A 935 33.03 -36.07 14.08
CA HIS A 935 31.64 -35.60 14.01
C HIS A 935 31.49 -34.20 14.58
N GLU A 936 32.07 -33.91 15.75
CA GLU A 936 32.03 -32.57 16.34
C GLU A 936 32.79 -31.52 15.51
N GLN A 937 33.90 -31.91 14.86
CA GLN A 937 34.59 -31.02 13.91
C GLN A 937 33.73 -30.71 12.68
N VAL A 938 33.06 -31.72 12.13
CA VAL A 938 32.11 -31.56 11.01
C VAL A 938 30.95 -30.66 11.41
N LYS A 939 30.38 -30.86 12.60
CA LYS A 939 29.27 -30.07 13.14
C LYS A 939 29.65 -28.60 13.35
N LYS A 940 30.87 -28.32 13.82
CA LYS A 940 31.40 -26.95 13.91
C LYS A 940 31.53 -26.33 12.52
N ALA A 941 32.11 -27.06 11.57
CA ALA A 941 32.29 -26.58 10.20
C ALA A 941 30.96 -26.32 9.46
N SER A 942 29.90 -27.10 9.75
CA SER A 942 28.56 -26.90 9.21
C SER A 942 27.80 -25.76 9.89
N SER A 943 28.09 -25.47 11.16
CA SER A 943 27.49 -24.32 11.88
C SER A 943 28.05 -22.96 11.44
N THR A 944 29.27 -22.93 10.91
CA THR A 944 29.92 -21.72 10.35
C THR A 944 29.56 -21.42 8.89
N SER A 945 28.75 -22.28 8.23
CA SER A 945 28.42 -22.14 6.80
C SER A 945 27.04 -21.52 6.53
N SER A 946 26.41 -20.86 7.50
CA SER A 946 25.13 -20.15 7.29
C SER A 946 25.25 -18.89 6.42
N GLU A 947 26.43 -18.59 5.88
CA GLU A 947 26.68 -17.48 4.95
C GLU A 947 26.39 -17.81 3.47
N PHE A 948 25.96 -19.02 3.13
CA PHE A 948 25.64 -19.37 1.74
C PHE A 948 24.22 -19.92 1.57
N GLN A 949 23.23 -19.01 1.60
CA GLN A 949 21.97 -19.14 0.86
C GLN A 949 21.44 -17.74 0.48
N GLU A 950 22.06 -17.13 -0.53
CA GLU A 950 21.41 -16.42 -1.64
C GLU A 950 22.33 -16.47 -2.87
#